data_AF-A0AAD3G7S0-F1
#
_entry.id   AF-A0AAD3G7S0-F1
#
_cell.length_a   1.000
_cell.length_b   1.000
_cell.length_c   1.000
_cell.angle_alpha   90.00
_cell.angle_beta   90.00
_cell.angle_gamma   90.00
#
_symmetry.space_group_name_H-M   'P 1'
#
loop_
_entity.id
_entity.type
_entity.pdbx_description
1 polymer ?
#
loop_
_entity_poly.entity_id
_entity_poly.type
_entity_poly.pdbx_seq_one_letter_code
_entity_poly.pdbx_strand_id
1 'polypeptide(L)'
;MIKQPIAIVGMGCRFPGANNPSEFWEILQNGVHTITKDPIDRPTQMTGCGVFLDGIDKFDAAFFGISSEEAIKMDPQHRLLLETSWEALEDAGLVPANLAGTNTGVFIGLSGSEYPNLLIEDSTFNTTIGTLDCMLANRISSYFDFQGLSITINTACSSVLVAIDSACQSLWNEDICLALVGGTHLTFSPVIASRYVNAGLISADGLCKTFDAKADGYVRGECIGVVVLKLLSQAQADGDRIYAVIRGSGVNHNGSGNGLTAPNMQAQIALLQKVYQRAEINPNSINYIEANGTATPIGDALEMKALGTVVGKDRTADNPCRVGSVKTNIGHTEGASGIAGLIKVALSLYHRQIPPTLHCQEPNPAIPFAKLGLKVQQTLETLPEETGPIRAGVSSFSLGGTNAHLILESVPSQAKAEPNLSPLQVFTLTAKTSTALQALVQRYQSFLEDNPEVALSDICFMANTRRSQFSHRLAMITESKEQLQEQLNMIVRQEALSSVFSGQVIRQKSAPICFIFSGKSQKLKLIIKSLAQSHPAIYSLLEELQPLISSYSTRSFFQLIEEENLENPFLSQVVNFICEYAMTQLWQYWGIKPAICIGYGLGNYAALVLAGILTVEEAISLIIEDKNSESPPKFQAAKIRVILPISGKTIKIHETIDYNQWQKEFNVNNNMNAENLPSLLSDSNVILLDLCSLEIKSHDYLKQLDDYNIKSSEQIKSFDYLYYLFSTLIKFWLMGLKIDWSKVSNYQQCYPISVPTYPFEGQSYWIDVSPKIPNQQSIHNQENYLKGQQSNNQENYLTVEFIAPRDNLEMQLTEIWREVLGIQTIGVKDNFFNLGGQSLVAVKLFAQIEKVFKVNLPLVTLFQAPTVEQIARILREKAVETDPQTHSLRLESQLNPQSSLVAMQSSGAKRPFFLVPGGGGGENELIIYAKLVYLLGQERPVYGFQARGWDGIENPHNTVEAMATDYIKEIRTVQPEGPYLLGGECIGGLVALEIAQQLVAQGQKVGLLVFLDTPVLTLPRKLRYQVEKFFQIPRIRYHLRELQFSAKGESLTYIFNQASKVKEKLAEDSFSRHRKKVAKNYIKMIMHYRPQTYSGGITWLVTESFYPKAQNQGWNHLAGGGLEIHRIPGTHDSYLGDNVETTAERLKACLDEAQADD
;
A
#
# COMPACT_ATOMS: atom_id res chain seq x y z
N MET A 1 -24.53 -11.60 18.71
CA MET A 1 -25.12 -11.73 17.37
C MET A 1 -24.05 -12.29 16.45
N ILE A 2 -24.35 -13.37 15.74
CA ILE A 2 -23.46 -13.96 14.74
C ILE A 2 -23.30 -12.93 13.62
N LYS A 3 -22.07 -12.59 13.27
CA LYS A 3 -21.81 -11.65 12.18
C LYS A 3 -22.04 -12.35 10.84
N GLN A 4 -22.64 -11.64 9.90
CA GLN A 4 -22.90 -12.16 8.57
C GLN A 4 -21.58 -12.50 7.84
N PRO A 5 -21.49 -13.58 7.05
CA PRO A 5 -20.29 -13.86 6.25
C PRO A 5 -20.00 -12.76 5.22
N ILE A 6 -18.73 -12.57 4.89
CA ILE A 6 -18.24 -11.61 3.88
C ILE A 6 -17.70 -12.37 2.68
N ALA A 7 -18.21 -12.10 1.49
CA ALA A 7 -17.78 -12.72 0.25
C ALA A 7 -16.53 -12.03 -0.32
N ILE A 8 -15.59 -12.84 -0.82
CA ILE A 8 -14.51 -12.40 -1.72
C ILE A 8 -15.04 -12.53 -3.14
N VAL A 9 -15.31 -11.40 -3.79
CA VAL A 9 -16.00 -11.37 -5.09
C VAL A 9 -15.08 -11.13 -6.29
N GLY A 10 -13.88 -10.59 -6.07
CA GLY A 10 -12.86 -10.45 -7.11
C GLY A 10 -11.46 -10.35 -6.54
N MET A 11 -10.46 -10.68 -7.37
CA MET A 11 -9.05 -10.70 -7.01
C MET A 11 -8.19 -10.17 -8.16
N GLY A 12 -7.14 -9.42 -7.81
CA GLY A 12 -6.07 -9.02 -8.71
C GLY A 12 -4.72 -9.25 -8.03
N CYS A 13 -3.69 -9.65 -8.78
CA CYS A 13 -2.35 -9.79 -8.23
C CYS A 13 -1.24 -9.61 -9.27
N ARG A 14 -0.09 -9.13 -8.80
CA ARG A 14 1.23 -9.23 -9.46
C ARG A 14 2.14 -9.96 -8.51
N PHE A 15 2.32 -11.24 -8.75
CA PHE A 15 3.22 -12.13 -8.01
C PHE A 15 4.37 -12.55 -8.93
N PRO A 16 5.55 -12.90 -8.40
CA PRO A 16 6.65 -13.32 -9.26
C PRO A 16 6.25 -14.54 -10.08
N GLY A 17 6.35 -14.44 -11.40
CA GLY A 17 5.89 -15.43 -12.37
C GLY A 17 4.38 -15.45 -12.68
N ALA A 18 3.56 -14.59 -12.04
CA ALA A 18 2.12 -14.55 -12.24
C ALA A 18 1.54 -13.14 -12.20
N ASN A 19 0.90 -12.72 -13.29
CA ASN A 19 0.27 -11.41 -13.45
C ASN A 19 -1.23 -11.40 -13.12
N ASN A 20 -1.81 -12.54 -12.76
CA ASN A 20 -3.22 -12.66 -12.38
C ASN A 20 -3.44 -13.91 -11.49
N PRO A 21 -4.62 -14.04 -10.85
CA PRO A 21 -4.91 -15.17 -9.97
C PRO A 21 -4.87 -16.54 -10.64
N SER A 22 -5.19 -16.64 -11.93
CA SER A 22 -5.16 -17.91 -12.68
C SER A 22 -3.73 -18.39 -12.91
N GLU A 23 -2.84 -17.53 -13.38
CA GLU A 23 -1.40 -17.83 -13.50
C GLU A 23 -0.79 -18.20 -12.13
N PHE A 24 -1.23 -17.52 -11.06
CA PHE A 24 -0.78 -17.87 -9.72
C PHE A 24 -1.27 -19.26 -9.28
N TRP A 25 -2.52 -19.63 -9.63
CA TRP A 25 -3.03 -20.97 -9.39
C TRP A 25 -2.21 -22.04 -10.11
N GLU A 26 -1.80 -21.80 -11.36
CA GLU A 26 -0.90 -22.69 -12.11
C GLU A 26 0.44 -22.92 -11.40
N ILE A 27 1.06 -21.86 -10.88
CA ILE A 27 2.29 -21.99 -10.08
C ILE A 27 2.06 -22.86 -8.84
N LEU A 28 0.96 -22.62 -8.13
CA LEU A 28 0.63 -23.32 -6.89
C LEU A 28 0.33 -24.81 -7.12
N GLN A 29 -0.56 -25.13 -8.06
CA GLN A 29 -0.98 -26.51 -8.31
C GLN A 29 0.17 -27.38 -8.84
N ASN A 30 1.07 -26.79 -9.62
CA ASN A 30 2.25 -27.48 -10.17
C ASN A 30 3.43 -27.50 -9.19
N GLY A 31 3.30 -26.90 -8.01
CA GLY A 31 4.36 -26.88 -6.99
C GLY A 31 5.63 -26.15 -7.44
N VAL A 32 5.48 -25.07 -8.21
CA VAL A 32 6.60 -24.27 -8.73
C VAL A 32 6.99 -23.19 -7.71
N HIS A 33 8.30 -22.94 -7.57
CA HIS A 33 8.83 -21.78 -6.86
C HIS A 33 9.43 -20.78 -7.84
N THR A 34 9.37 -19.48 -7.51
CA THR A 34 9.81 -18.37 -8.39
C THR A 34 11.02 -17.62 -7.84
N ILE A 35 11.76 -18.28 -6.96
CA ILE A 35 13.01 -17.79 -6.38
C ILE A 35 14.07 -17.66 -7.48
N THR A 36 14.71 -16.51 -7.53
CA THR A 36 15.77 -16.17 -8.49
C THR A 36 17.02 -15.69 -7.76
N LYS A 37 18.15 -15.71 -8.45
CA LYS A 37 19.44 -15.26 -7.94
C LYS A 37 19.99 -14.18 -8.85
N ASP A 38 20.43 -13.06 -8.25
CA ASP A 38 21.09 -11.95 -8.94
C ASP A 38 20.33 -11.45 -10.19
N PRO A 39 19.13 -10.84 -10.04
CA PRO A 39 18.29 -10.43 -11.17
C PRO A 39 18.98 -9.36 -12.02
N ILE A 40 19.01 -9.56 -13.35
CA ILE A 40 19.78 -8.74 -14.30
C ILE A 40 18.94 -7.60 -14.90
N ASP A 41 17.64 -7.82 -15.10
CA ASP A 41 16.73 -6.88 -15.77
C ASP A 41 15.95 -6.01 -14.77
N ARG A 42 16.68 -5.43 -13.80
CA ARG A 42 16.09 -4.51 -12.81
C ARG A 42 16.74 -3.14 -12.88
N PRO A 43 15.96 -2.08 -12.64
CA PRO A 43 16.50 -0.71 -12.64
C PRO A 43 17.38 -0.40 -11.40
N THR A 44 17.42 -1.30 -10.42
CA THR A 44 18.32 -1.26 -9.25
C THR A 44 19.12 -2.55 -9.14
N GLN A 45 20.42 -2.45 -8.86
CA GLN A 45 21.28 -3.62 -8.67
C GLN A 45 20.96 -4.35 -7.36
N MET A 46 20.55 -5.61 -7.48
CA MET A 46 20.30 -6.53 -6.35
C MET A 46 21.35 -7.63 -6.32
N THR A 47 21.62 -8.18 -5.13
CA THR A 47 22.57 -9.26 -4.91
C THR A 47 21.98 -10.32 -4.00
N GLY A 48 22.21 -11.60 -4.30
CA GLY A 48 21.72 -12.74 -3.52
C GLY A 48 20.42 -13.33 -4.06
N CYS A 49 19.85 -14.26 -3.29
CA CYS A 49 18.58 -14.91 -3.62
C CYS A 49 17.39 -14.02 -3.20
N GLY A 50 16.37 -13.96 -4.05
CA GLY A 50 15.15 -13.19 -3.82
C GLY A 50 14.03 -13.63 -4.75
N VAL A 51 12.83 -13.10 -4.53
CA VAL A 51 11.67 -13.34 -5.40
C VAL A 51 11.17 -11.99 -5.87
N PHE A 52 11.31 -11.71 -7.17
CA PHE A 52 11.22 -10.37 -7.72
C PHE A 52 10.10 -10.25 -8.74
N LEU A 53 9.43 -9.10 -8.78
CA LEU A 53 8.50 -8.78 -9.85
C LEU A 53 9.24 -8.26 -11.08
N ASP A 54 8.73 -8.62 -12.25
CA ASP A 54 9.19 -8.11 -13.54
C ASP A 54 8.47 -6.80 -13.88
N GLY A 55 9.15 -5.92 -14.64
CA GLY A 55 8.53 -4.71 -15.18
C GLY A 55 8.02 -3.72 -14.15
N ILE A 56 8.63 -3.65 -12.96
CA ILE A 56 8.28 -2.70 -11.88
C ILE A 56 8.40 -1.22 -12.29
N ASP A 57 9.08 -0.93 -13.38
CA ASP A 57 9.16 0.39 -14.01
C ASP A 57 7.97 0.69 -14.93
N LYS A 58 7.23 -0.33 -15.39
CA LYS A 58 6.13 -0.18 -16.36
C LYS A 58 4.83 0.24 -15.68
N PHE A 59 4.14 1.21 -16.28
CA PHE A 59 2.82 1.68 -15.82
C PHE A 59 2.06 2.41 -16.93
N ASP A 60 0.74 2.31 -16.98
CA ASP A 60 -0.10 3.07 -17.94
C ASP A 60 -0.58 4.40 -17.35
N ALA A 61 0.33 5.38 -17.24
CA ALA A 61 0.01 6.67 -16.62
C ALA A 61 -1.12 7.43 -17.34
N ALA A 62 -1.21 7.32 -18.67
CA ALA A 62 -2.24 7.98 -19.46
C ALA A 62 -3.63 7.41 -19.15
N PHE A 63 -3.75 6.10 -18.95
CA PHE A 63 -4.99 5.47 -18.52
C PHE A 63 -5.48 6.06 -17.18
N PHE A 64 -4.59 6.26 -16.21
CA PHE A 64 -4.94 6.78 -14.89
C PHE A 64 -4.98 8.31 -14.79
N GLY A 65 -4.77 9.03 -15.90
CA GLY A 65 -4.75 10.50 -15.90
C GLY A 65 -3.56 11.10 -15.13
N ILE A 66 -2.47 10.35 -15.02
CA ILE A 66 -1.25 10.74 -14.30
C ILE A 66 -0.23 11.25 -15.31
N SER A 67 0.41 12.38 -14.99
CA SER A 67 1.45 12.95 -15.85
C SER A 67 2.74 12.12 -15.79
N SER A 68 3.53 12.11 -16.86
CA SER A 68 4.83 11.41 -16.87
C SER A 68 5.78 11.93 -15.78
N GLU A 69 5.75 13.23 -15.47
CA GLU A 69 6.58 13.82 -14.41
C GLU A 69 6.22 13.27 -13.02
N GLU A 70 4.92 13.09 -12.75
CA GLU A 70 4.46 12.47 -11.51
C GLU A 70 4.78 10.98 -11.49
N ALA A 71 4.49 10.25 -12.57
CA ALA A 71 4.69 8.81 -12.67
C ALA A 71 6.14 8.36 -12.42
N ILE A 72 7.13 9.15 -12.88
CA ILE A 72 8.56 8.91 -12.62
C ILE A 72 8.86 8.90 -11.11
N LYS A 73 8.25 9.82 -10.35
CA LYS A 73 8.51 10.02 -8.92
C LYS A 73 7.62 9.16 -8.03
N MET A 74 6.61 8.50 -8.60
CA MET A 74 5.75 7.58 -7.89
C MET A 74 6.48 6.28 -7.59
N ASP A 75 6.49 5.90 -6.32
CA ASP A 75 6.87 4.55 -5.91
C ASP A 75 6.06 3.53 -6.75
N PRO A 76 6.72 2.57 -7.43
CA PRO A 76 6.07 1.50 -8.18
C PRO A 76 4.92 0.81 -7.44
N GLN A 77 4.96 0.74 -6.10
CA GLN A 77 3.88 0.21 -5.28
C GLN A 77 2.55 0.94 -5.51
N HIS A 78 2.55 2.27 -5.67
CA HIS A 78 1.34 3.05 -5.96
C HIS A 78 0.80 2.76 -7.36
N ARG A 79 1.72 2.65 -8.33
CA ARG A 79 1.40 2.42 -9.74
C ARG A 79 0.75 1.06 -9.94
N LEU A 80 1.40 0.01 -9.43
CA LEU A 80 0.90 -1.34 -9.56
C LEU A 80 -0.38 -1.56 -8.76
N LEU A 81 -0.54 -0.96 -7.58
CA LEU A 81 -1.80 -1.03 -6.83
C LEU A 81 -2.99 -0.43 -7.59
N LEU A 82 -2.80 0.64 -8.39
CA LEU A 82 -3.86 1.21 -9.22
C LEU A 82 -4.31 0.22 -10.31
N GLU A 83 -3.35 -0.37 -11.03
CA GLU A 83 -3.63 -1.41 -12.04
C GLU A 83 -4.29 -2.63 -11.41
N THR A 84 -3.73 -3.15 -10.33
CA THR A 84 -4.25 -4.35 -9.65
C THR A 84 -5.63 -4.10 -9.02
N SER A 85 -5.91 -2.87 -8.56
CA SER A 85 -7.25 -2.49 -8.08
C SER A 85 -8.29 -2.46 -9.20
N TRP A 86 -7.91 -1.93 -10.38
CA TRP A 86 -8.77 -1.96 -11.56
C TRP A 86 -9.08 -3.41 -11.96
N GLU A 87 -8.07 -4.27 -12.01
CA GLU A 87 -8.22 -5.68 -12.38
C GLU A 87 -9.06 -6.45 -11.38
N ALA A 88 -8.90 -6.22 -10.07
CA ALA A 88 -9.72 -6.86 -9.05
C ALA A 88 -11.20 -6.49 -9.18
N LEU A 89 -11.50 -5.24 -9.57
CA LEU A 89 -12.86 -4.79 -9.88
C LEU A 89 -13.41 -5.44 -11.15
N GLU A 90 -12.61 -5.53 -12.22
CA GLU A 90 -13.02 -6.24 -13.44
C GLU A 90 -13.20 -7.74 -13.22
N ASP A 91 -12.36 -8.38 -12.44
CA ASP A 91 -12.48 -9.79 -12.05
C ASP A 91 -13.74 -10.04 -11.20
N ALA A 92 -14.15 -9.05 -10.37
CA ALA A 92 -15.45 -9.04 -9.69
C ALA A 92 -16.64 -8.76 -10.62
N GLY A 93 -16.40 -8.36 -11.87
CA GLY A 93 -17.44 -7.90 -12.79
C GLY A 93 -18.05 -6.55 -12.40
N LEU A 94 -17.37 -5.75 -11.57
CA LEU A 94 -17.84 -4.45 -11.13
C LEU A 94 -17.30 -3.36 -12.04
N VAL A 95 -18.20 -2.60 -12.67
CA VAL A 95 -17.83 -1.46 -13.53
C VAL A 95 -17.43 -0.28 -12.64
N PRO A 96 -16.17 0.19 -12.64
CA PRO A 96 -15.71 1.20 -11.69
C PRO A 96 -16.51 2.52 -11.74
N ALA A 97 -16.97 2.92 -12.93
CA ALA A 97 -17.80 4.11 -13.10
C ALA A 97 -19.16 4.05 -12.37
N ASN A 98 -19.68 2.84 -12.10
CA ASN A 98 -20.91 2.65 -11.34
C ASN A 98 -20.70 2.71 -9.82
N LEU A 99 -19.44 2.68 -9.37
CA LEU A 99 -19.05 2.74 -7.96
C LEU A 99 -18.61 4.15 -7.53
N ALA A 100 -18.42 5.07 -8.48
CA ALA A 100 -18.11 6.47 -8.19
C ALA A 100 -19.19 7.11 -7.29
N GLY A 101 -18.76 7.83 -6.26
CA GLY A 101 -19.63 8.45 -5.26
C GLY A 101 -20.19 7.51 -4.20
N THR A 102 -19.87 6.21 -4.24
CA THR A 102 -20.34 5.25 -3.21
C THR A 102 -19.41 5.23 -1.99
N ASN A 103 -19.93 4.75 -0.86
CA ASN A 103 -19.15 4.49 0.36
C ASN A 103 -18.29 3.21 0.22
N THR A 104 -17.51 3.10 -0.86
CA THR A 104 -16.54 2.03 -1.05
C THR A 104 -15.29 2.34 -0.22
N GLY A 105 -14.88 1.41 0.66
CA GLY A 105 -13.68 1.53 1.49
C GLY A 105 -12.43 0.97 0.80
N VAL A 106 -11.25 1.50 1.15
CA VAL A 106 -9.94 1.06 0.64
C VAL A 106 -8.99 0.85 1.83
N PHE A 107 -8.46 -0.36 1.95
CA PHE A 107 -7.61 -0.78 3.07
C PHE A 107 -6.32 -1.39 2.53
N ILE A 108 -5.20 -0.70 2.68
CA ILE A 108 -3.91 -1.16 2.14
C ILE A 108 -2.97 -1.57 3.27
N GLY A 109 -2.57 -2.84 3.29
CA GLY A 109 -1.50 -3.33 4.15
C GLY A 109 -0.12 -3.04 3.57
N LEU A 110 0.78 -2.51 4.39
CA LEU A 110 2.12 -2.09 3.99
C LEU A 110 3.18 -2.49 5.05
N SER A 111 4.42 -2.76 4.64
CA SER A 111 5.60 -2.93 5.53
C SER A 111 6.66 -1.83 5.41
N GLY A 112 6.38 -0.78 4.64
CA GLY A 112 7.21 0.39 4.39
C GLY A 112 7.57 0.51 2.91
N SER A 113 8.18 1.63 2.52
CA SER A 113 8.73 1.81 1.18
C SER A 113 10.24 2.03 1.25
N GLU A 114 10.98 1.30 0.41
CA GLU A 114 12.41 1.53 0.22
C GLU A 114 12.67 2.65 -0.82
N TYR A 115 11.65 3.02 -1.61
CA TYR A 115 11.74 3.96 -2.74
C TYR A 115 12.12 5.41 -2.34
N PRO A 116 11.63 5.98 -1.22
CA PRO A 116 12.06 7.30 -0.76
C PRO A 116 13.59 7.45 -0.65
N ASN A 117 14.31 6.37 -0.36
CA ASN A 117 15.77 6.41 -0.24
C ASN A 117 16.48 6.68 -1.57
N LEU A 118 15.82 6.40 -2.70
CA LEU A 118 16.34 6.70 -4.03
C LEU A 118 16.04 8.15 -4.45
N LEU A 119 15.14 8.84 -3.75
CA LEU A 119 14.67 10.20 -4.04
C LEU A 119 15.17 11.25 -3.04
N ILE A 120 16.18 10.94 -2.22
CA ILE A 120 16.65 11.82 -1.12
C ILE A 120 17.06 13.22 -1.60
N GLU A 121 17.61 13.33 -2.82
CA GLU A 121 18.04 14.61 -3.40
C GLU A 121 16.86 15.40 -4.05
N ASP A 122 15.69 14.78 -4.27
CA ASP A 122 14.52 15.42 -4.89
C ASP A 122 13.62 16.07 -3.81
N SER A 123 13.53 17.41 -3.87
CA SER A 123 12.75 18.22 -2.92
C SER A 123 11.36 18.63 -3.43
N THR A 124 10.90 18.06 -4.55
CA THR A 124 9.61 18.41 -5.15
C THR A 124 8.43 17.81 -4.39
N PHE A 125 7.29 18.50 -4.46
CA PHE A 125 6.06 18.00 -3.84
C PHE A 125 5.57 16.68 -4.49
N ASN A 126 5.86 16.46 -5.78
CA ASN A 126 5.55 15.20 -6.47
C ASN A 126 6.24 14.00 -5.82
N THR A 127 7.48 14.14 -5.36
CA THR A 127 8.17 13.11 -4.56
C THR A 127 7.42 12.82 -3.27
N THR A 128 6.96 13.86 -2.59
CA THR A 128 6.19 13.72 -1.34
C THR A 128 4.92 12.90 -1.58
N ILE A 129 4.05 13.31 -2.51
CA ILE A 129 2.80 12.58 -2.79
C ILE A 129 3.01 11.23 -3.50
N GLY A 130 4.16 11.04 -4.15
CA GLY A 130 4.55 9.82 -4.85
C GLY A 130 5.04 8.71 -3.92
N THR A 131 5.41 9.03 -2.67
CA THR A 131 5.98 8.06 -1.73
C THR A 131 5.35 8.06 -0.33
N LEU A 132 4.36 8.91 -0.05
CA LEU A 132 3.66 8.88 1.24
C LEU A 132 2.82 7.62 1.37
N ASP A 133 3.02 6.84 2.44
CA ASP A 133 2.29 5.59 2.71
C ASP A 133 0.75 5.75 2.63
N CYS A 134 0.19 6.84 3.16
CA CYS A 134 -1.27 7.07 3.13
C CYS A 134 -1.80 7.28 1.70
N MET A 135 -0.95 7.70 0.77
CA MET A 135 -1.33 7.90 -0.63
C MET A 135 -1.53 6.59 -1.38
N LEU A 136 -1.11 5.43 -0.85
CA LEU A 136 -1.41 4.12 -1.45
C LEU A 136 -2.93 3.88 -1.49
N ALA A 137 -3.62 4.05 -0.37
CA ALA A 137 -5.07 3.93 -0.29
C ALA A 137 -5.79 5.14 -0.93
N ASN A 138 -5.34 6.35 -0.58
CA ASN A 138 -6.04 7.57 -0.99
C ASN A 138 -6.01 7.81 -2.51
N ARG A 139 -4.97 7.35 -3.21
CA ARG A 139 -4.89 7.48 -4.67
C ARG A 139 -5.89 6.58 -5.39
N ILE A 140 -6.13 5.37 -4.87
CA ILE A 140 -7.19 4.47 -5.35
C ILE A 140 -8.54 5.15 -5.14
N SER A 141 -8.84 5.59 -3.91
CA SER A 141 -10.11 6.28 -3.61
C SER A 141 -10.31 7.52 -4.49
N SER A 142 -9.27 8.34 -4.67
CA SER A 142 -9.35 9.55 -5.47
C SER A 142 -9.55 9.26 -6.97
N TYR A 143 -8.94 8.21 -7.52
CA TYR A 143 -9.08 7.89 -8.94
C TYR A 143 -10.47 7.34 -9.26
N PHE A 144 -11.00 6.46 -8.40
CA PHE A 144 -12.31 5.84 -8.60
C PHE A 144 -13.49 6.63 -8.00
N ASP A 145 -13.22 7.77 -7.35
CA ASP A 145 -14.20 8.58 -6.62
C ASP A 145 -14.94 7.80 -5.52
N PHE A 146 -14.19 7.02 -4.74
CA PHE A 146 -14.72 6.30 -3.59
C PHE A 146 -14.78 7.20 -2.34
N GLN A 147 -15.92 7.21 -1.66
CA GLN A 147 -16.19 8.08 -0.50
C GLN A 147 -16.17 7.35 0.86
N GLY A 148 -15.85 6.05 0.87
CA GLY A 148 -15.71 5.27 2.10
C GLY A 148 -14.36 5.46 2.80
N LEU A 149 -14.16 4.74 3.91
CA LEU A 149 -12.91 4.77 4.68
C LEU A 149 -11.70 4.37 3.81
N SER A 150 -10.68 5.23 3.75
CA SER A 150 -9.45 4.99 2.98
C SER A 150 -8.23 5.07 3.89
N ILE A 151 -7.58 3.93 4.15
CA ILE A 151 -6.49 3.83 5.13
C ILE A 151 -5.37 2.89 4.68
N THR A 152 -4.15 3.25 5.05
CA THR A 152 -2.96 2.39 4.98
C THR A 152 -2.60 1.92 6.38
N ILE A 153 -2.40 0.61 6.55
CA ILE A 153 -2.10 -0.05 7.83
C ILE A 153 -0.71 -0.67 7.78
N ASN A 154 0.11 -0.38 8.78
CA ASN A 154 1.42 -0.98 8.95
C ASN A 154 1.54 -1.66 10.32
N THR A 155 1.43 -2.99 10.31
CA THR A 155 1.76 -3.87 11.43
C THR A 155 2.83 -4.89 11.00
N ALA A 156 3.75 -4.48 10.13
CA ALA A 156 4.72 -5.35 9.46
C ALA A 156 4.05 -6.55 8.75
N CYS A 157 4.50 -7.79 8.95
CA CYS A 157 4.03 -8.95 8.16
C CYS A 157 2.53 -9.24 8.27
N SER A 158 1.85 -8.76 9.32
CA SER A 158 0.41 -8.95 9.53
C SER A 158 -0.48 -7.86 8.94
N SER A 159 0.10 -6.82 8.32
CA SER A 159 -0.60 -5.62 7.84
C SER A 159 -1.86 -5.92 7.04
N VAL A 160 -1.79 -6.82 6.05
CA VAL A 160 -2.96 -7.16 5.23
C VAL A 160 -4.07 -7.85 6.03
N LEU A 161 -3.76 -8.80 6.91
CA LEU A 161 -4.82 -9.48 7.67
C LEU A 161 -5.47 -8.55 8.69
N VAL A 162 -4.73 -7.57 9.22
CA VAL A 162 -5.29 -6.49 10.05
C VAL A 162 -6.17 -5.57 9.19
N ALA A 163 -5.76 -5.25 7.96
CA ALA A 163 -6.55 -4.48 7.01
C ALA A 163 -7.86 -5.20 6.65
N ILE A 164 -7.83 -6.52 6.45
CA ILE A 164 -9.05 -7.33 6.23
C ILE A 164 -9.94 -7.31 7.46
N ASP A 165 -9.41 -7.50 8.67
CA ASP A 165 -10.23 -7.41 9.89
C ASP A 165 -10.92 -6.03 10.00
N SER A 166 -10.20 -4.94 9.71
CA SER A 166 -10.76 -3.58 9.70
C SER A 166 -11.83 -3.38 8.63
N ALA A 167 -11.61 -3.92 7.43
CA ALA A 167 -12.60 -3.89 6.35
C ALA A 167 -13.86 -4.68 6.73
N CYS A 168 -13.69 -5.86 7.34
CA CYS A 168 -14.79 -6.66 7.84
C CYS A 168 -15.59 -5.93 8.92
N GLN A 169 -14.92 -5.27 9.88
CA GLN A 169 -15.62 -4.44 10.88
C GLN A 169 -16.44 -3.34 10.21
N SER A 170 -15.88 -2.65 9.21
CA SER A 170 -16.53 -1.54 8.52
C SER A 170 -17.74 -1.99 7.69
N LEU A 171 -17.64 -3.15 7.01
CA LEU A 171 -18.77 -3.77 6.30
C LEU A 171 -19.89 -4.21 7.26
N TRP A 172 -19.53 -4.83 8.39
CA TRP A 172 -20.51 -5.27 9.39
C TRP A 172 -21.22 -4.13 10.12
N ASN A 173 -20.56 -2.98 10.24
CA ASN A 173 -21.15 -1.77 10.80
C ASN A 173 -21.95 -0.96 9.76
N GLU A 174 -21.96 -1.39 8.49
CA GLU A 174 -22.56 -0.68 7.36
C GLU A 174 -21.96 0.72 7.12
N ASP A 175 -20.73 0.96 7.61
CA ASP A 175 -19.96 2.20 7.35
C ASP A 175 -19.54 2.29 5.86
N ILE A 176 -19.42 1.12 5.22
CA ILE A 176 -19.08 0.97 3.80
C ILE A 176 -19.94 -0.12 3.15
N CYS A 177 -20.16 -0.02 1.84
CA CYS A 177 -20.95 -1.00 1.07
C CYS A 177 -20.09 -2.05 0.32
N LEU A 178 -18.81 -1.72 0.12
CA LEU A 178 -17.82 -2.50 -0.64
C LEU A 178 -16.45 -2.19 -0.05
N ALA A 179 -15.53 -3.16 0.00
CA ALA A 179 -14.15 -2.89 0.38
C ALA A 179 -13.16 -3.42 -0.65
N LEU A 180 -12.19 -2.60 -1.05
CA LEU A 180 -10.95 -3.07 -1.65
C LEU A 180 -9.93 -3.25 -0.54
N VAL A 181 -9.36 -4.45 -0.43
CA VAL A 181 -8.30 -4.73 0.54
C VAL A 181 -7.07 -5.22 -0.20
N GLY A 182 -5.96 -4.51 -0.05
CA GLY A 182 -4.74 -4.78 -0.80
C GLY A 182 -3.51 -4.90 0.09
N GLY A 183 -2.44 -5.43 -0.50
CA GLY A 183 -1.12 -5.52 0.10
C GLY A 183 -0.04 -5.31 -0.95
N THR A 184 1.02 -4.60 -0.58
CA THR A 184 2.16 -4.34 -1.47
C THR A 184 3.48 -4.48 -0.73
N HIS A 185 4.47 -5.05 -1.42
CA HIS A 185 5.87 -5.03 -1.00
C HIS A 185 6.80 -5.11 -2.21
N LEU A 186 7.73 -4.17 -2.30
CA LEU A 186 8.80 -4.13 -3.31
C LEU A 186 10.14 -3.80 -2.66
N THR A 187 11.22 -4.29 -3.26
CA THR A 187 12.59 -4.15 -2.75
C THR A 187 13.49 -3.43 -3.76
N PHE A 188 14.26 -2.47 -3.26
CA PHE A 188 15.09 -1.59 -4.10
C PHE A 188 16.51 -1.40 -3.54
N SER A 189 16.77 -1.75 -2.28
CA SER A 189 18.05 -1.45 -1.60
C SER A 189 18.84 -2.69 -1.18
N PRO A 190 20.07 -2.89 -1.69
CA PRO A 190 20.94 -3.98 -1.24
C PRO A 190 21.41 -3.77 0.20
N VAL A 191 21.50 -2.52 0.67
CA VAL A 191 21.85 -2.18 2.06
C VAL A 191 20.76 -2.65 3.03
N ILE A 192 19.49 -2.52 2.64
CA ILE A 192 18.39 -3.04 3.47
C ILE A 192 18.43 -4.55 3.46
N ALA A 193 18.61 -5.19 2.29
CA ALA A 193 18.75 -6.65 2.21
C ALA A 193 19.87 -7.18 3.13
N SER A 194 21.04 -6.55 3.17
CA SER A 194 22.15 -6.96 4.06
C SER A 194 21.81 -6.85 5.55
N ARG A 195 20.92 -5.94 5.96
CA ARG A 195 20.47 -5.84 7.37
C ARG A 195 19.68 -7.07 7.78
N TYR A 196 18.83 -7.61 6.91
CA TYR A 196 18.08 -8.83 7.19
C TYR A 196 19.00 -10.07 7.25
N VAL A 197 20.04 -10.11 6.40
CA VAL A 197 21.09 -11.14 6.47
C VAL A 197 21.82 -11.05 7.82
N ASN A 198 22.27 -9.86 8.21
CA ASN A 198 22.97 -9.65 9.49
C ASN A 198 22.09 -9.91 10.72
N ALA A 199 20.76 -9.78 10.58
CA ALA A 199 19.80 -10.14 11.62
C ALA A 199 19.54 -11.67 11.73
N GLY A 200 20.14 -12.49 10.85
CA GLY A 200 19.95 -13.94 10.84
C GLY A 200 18.55 -14.38 10.41
N LEU A 201 17.83 -13.55 9.64
CA LEU A 201 16.47 -13.83 9.18
C LEU A 201 16.42 -14.48 7.80
N ILE A 202 17.51 -14.35 7.03
CA ILE A 202 17.58 -14.80 5.64
C ILE A 202 18.20 -16.19 5.56
N SER A 203 17.54 -17.09 4.82
CA SER A 203 18.04 -18.43 4.55
C SER A 203 19.33 -18.41 3.74
N ALA A 204 20.29 -19.26 4.08
CA ALA A 204 21.61 -19.29 3.44
C ALA A 204 21.57 -19.85 2.00
N ASP A 205 20.66 -20.79 1.73
CA ASP A 205 20.43 -21.34 0.38
C ASP A 205 19.32 -20.62 -0.39
N GLY A 206 18.69 -19.61 0.24
CA GLY A 206 17.68 -18.77 -0.38
C GLY A 206 16.31 -19.44 -0.52
N LEU A 207 16.03 -20.50 0.23
CA LEU A 207 14.75 -21.22 0.19
C LEU A 207 13.98 -21.04 1.51
N CYS A 208 12.66 -20.81 1.40
CA CYS A 208 11.77 -20.95 2.56
C CYS A 208 11.50 -22.45 2.81
N LYS A 209 12.31 -23.09 3.66
CA LYS A 209 12.17 -24.51 4.06
C LYS A 209 11.16 -24.68 5.21
N THR A 210 9.95 -24.15 5.03
CA THR A 210 8.93 -24.11 6.09
C THR A 210 8.63 -25.52 6.60
N PHE A 211 8.68 -25.69 7.93
CA PHE A 211 8.50 -26.96 8.66
C PHE A 211 9.62 -28.02 8.54
N ASP A 212 10.64 -27.78 7.74
CA ASP A 212 11.77 -28.72 7.58
C ASP A 212 12.76 -28.65 8.75
N ALA A 213 13.47 -29.74 9.02
CA ALA A 213 14.54 -29.81 10.00
C ALA A 213 15.71 -28.86 9.68
N LYS A 214 15.90 -28.51 8.40
CA LYS A 214 16.93 -27.59 7.90
C LYS A 214 16.43 -26.17 7.67
N ALA A 215 15.26 -25.82 8.23
CA ALA A 215 14.77 -24.45 8.23
C ALA A 215 15.80 -23.51 8.89
N ASP A 216 16.16 -22.42 8.23
CA ASP A 216 17.23 -21.50 8.66
C ASP A 216 16.89 -20.02 8.42
N GLY A 217 15.65 -19.72 8.08
CA GLY A 217 15.19 -18.38 7.70
C GLY A 217 14.35 -18.39 6.43
N TYR A 218 14.00 -17.21 5.94
CA TYR A 218 13.20 -17.03 4.73
C TYR A 218 14.00 -16.35 3.60
N VAL A 219 13.44 -16.34 2.39
CA VAL A 219 13.90 -15.49 1.29
C VAL A 219 12.92 -14.32 1.10
N ARG A 220 13.42 -13.10 0.89
CA ARG A 220 12.54 -11.94 0.66
C ARG A 220 11.84 -12.07 -0.68
N GLY A 221 10.56 -11.74 -0.72
CA GLY A 221 9.78 -11.73 -1.96
C GLY A 221 9.07 -10.41 -2.17
N GLU A 222 8.68 -10.15 -3.42
CA GLU A 222 7.90 -8.99 -3.84
C GLU A 222 6.50 -9.42 -4.21
N CYS A 223 5.47 -8.62 -3.87
CA CYS A 223 4.14 -8.83 -4.43
C CYS A 223 3.23 -7.61 -4.34
N ILE A 224 2.25 -7.58 -5.22
CA ILE A 224 1.07 -6.70 -5.17
C ILE A 224 -0.16 -7.59 -5.23
N GLY A 225 -1.14 -7.38 -4.37
CA GLY A 225 -2.42 -8.08 -4.44
C GLY A 225 -3.56 -7.24 -3.92
N VAL A 226 -4.75 -7.42 -4.48
CA VAL A 226 -5.99 -6.77 -4.08
C VAL A 226 -7.14 -7.77 -4.13
N VAL A 227 -8.01 -7.74 -3.12
CA VAL A 227 -9.28 -8.46 -3.12
C VAL A 227 -10.44 -7.49 -2.92
N VAL A 228 -11.61 -7.85 -3.48
CA VAL A 228 -12.85 -7.10 -3.35
C VAL A 228 -13.80 -7.86 -2.41
N LEU A 229 -14.30 -7.18 -1.38
CA LEU A 229 -15.12 -7.75 -0.32
C LEU A 229 -16.52 -7.12 -0.27
N LYS A 230 -17.54 -7.96 -0.09
CA LYS A 230 -18.95 -7.56 0.12
C LYS A 230 -19.59 -8.39 1.22
N LEU A 231 -20.64 -7.89 1.84
CA LEU A 231 -21.54 -8.76 2.62
C LEU A 231 -22.08 -9.87 1.71
N LEU A 232 -22.11 -11.12 2.19
CA LEU A 232 -22.53 -12.27 1.37
C LEU A 232 -23.92 -12.10 0.77
N SER A 233 -24.87 -11.51 1.51
CA SER A 233 -26.23 -11.27 1.00
C SER A 233 -26.24 -10.28 -0.15
N GLN A 234 -25.38 -9.26 -0.09
CA GLN A 234 -25.26 -8.27 -1.15
C GLN A 234 -24.60 -8.87 -2.39
N ALA A 235 -23.56 -9.69 -2.20
CA ALA A 235 -22.92 -10.42 -3.30
C ALA A 235 -23.91 -11.34 -4.01
N GLN A 236 -24.75 -12.05 -3.25
CA GLN A 236 -25.81 -12.91 -3.81
C GLN A 236 -26.91 -12.10 -4.51
N ALA A 237 -27.34 -10.99 -3.93
CA ALA A 237 -28.36 -10.11 -4.52
C ALA A 237 -27.89 -9.49 -5.84
N ASP A 238 -26.61 -9.14 -5.95
CA ASP A 238 -26.04 -8.52 -7.14
C ASP A 238 -25.58 -9.56 -8.19
N GLY A 239 -25.73 -10.85 -7.88
CA GLY A 239 -25.31 -11.96 -8.74
C GLY A 239 -23.81 -11.96 -8.99
N ASP A 240 -23.01 -11.64 -7.97
CA ASP A 240 -21.55 -11.65 -8.06
C ASP A 240 -21.01 -13.08 -7.99
N ARG A 241 -19.83 -13.28 -8.59
CA ARG A 241 -19.06 -14.50 -8.36
C ARG A 241 -18.49 -14.46 -6.95
N ILE A 242 -18.42 -15.61 -6.29
CA ILE A 242 -17.86 -15.71 -4.93
C ILE A 242 -16.78 -16.78 -4.92
N TYR A 243 -15.53 -16.37 -4.68
CA TYR A 243 -14.39 -17.29 -4.56
C TYR A 243 -14.42 -18.06 -3.23
N ALA A 244 -14.65 -17.34 -2.15
CA ALA A 244 -14.76 -17.87 -0.79
C ALA A 244 -15.48 -16.86 0.10
N VAL A 245 -15.89 -17.30 1.29
CA VAL A 245 -16.46 -16.40 2.32
C VAL A 245 -15.59 -16.36 3.57
N ILE A 246 -15.35 -15.16 4.10
CA ILE A 246 -14.72 -14.94 5.39
C ILE A 246 -15.81 -15.12 6.47
N ARG A 247 -15.63 -16.15 7.29
CA ARG A 247 -16.52 -16.51 8.40
C ARG A 247 -16.12 -15.88 9.72
N GLY A 248 -14.84 -15.55 9.86
CA GLY A 248 -14.32 -14.92 11.07
C GLY A 248 -12.95 -14.29 10.83
N SER A 249 -12.69 -13.22 11.56
CA SER A 249 -11.41 -12.52 11.59
C SER A 249 -11.09 -12.11 13.02
N GLY A 250 -9.80 -11.93 13.31
CA GLY A 250 -9.41 -11.27 14.54
C GLY A 250 -7.92 -10.98 14.63
N VAL A 251 -7.62 -10.06 15.54
CA VAL A 251 -6.29 -9.55 15.83
C VAL A 251 -6.04 -9.56 17.35
N ASN A 252 -4.79 -9.79 17.74
CA ASN A 252 -4.27 -9.54 19.10
C ASN A 252 -2.76 -9.18 19.08
N HIS A 253 -2.13 -9.14 20.25
CA HIS A 253 -0.71 -8.80 20.40
C HIS A 253 0.01 -9.77 21.36
N ASN A 254 1.31 -10.01 21.13
CA ASN A 254 2.16 -10.88 21.95
C ASN A 254 2.36 -10.41 23.40
N GLY A 255 2.14 -9.12 23.68
CA GLY A 255 2.36 -8.51 24.98
C GLY A 255 3.84 -8.48 25.39
N SER A 256 4.13 -8.47 26.69
CA SER A 256 5.49 -8.40 27.26
C SER A 256 6.19 -9.76 27.29
N GLY A 257 6.11 -10.56 26.22
CA GLY A 257 6.67 -11.92 26.15
C GLY A 257 8.21 -11.99 26.25
N ASN A 258 8.82 -13.02 25.67
CA ASN A 258 10.28 -13.28 25.72
C ASN A 258 11.14 -12.32 24.86
N GLY A 259 10.73 -11.05 24.74
CA GLY A 259 11.33 -10.05 23.85
C GLY A 259 10.36 -9.54 22.80
N LEU A 260 10.63 -8.34 22.27
CA LEU A 260 9.76 -7.65 21.31
C LEU A 260 9.52 -8.47 20.04
N THR A 261 10.59 -9.09 19.53
CA THR A 261 10.59 -9.83 18.26
C THR A 261 10.30 -11.32 18.42
N ALA A 262 10.15 -11.80 19.66
CA ALA A 262 9.91 -13.21 19.93
C ALA A 262 8.43 -13.56 19.72
N PRO A 263 8.13 -14.66 19.01
CA PRO A 263 6.76 -15.16 18.91
C PRO A 263 6.22 -15.60 20.28
N ASN A 264 4.91 -15.49 20.49
CA ASN A 264 4.24 -15.92 21.72
C ASN A 264 3.13 -16.95 21.42
N MET A 265 3.41 -18.22 21.72
CA MET A 265 2.46 -19.33 21.52
C MET A 265 1.13 -19.14 22.25
N GLN A 266 1.13 -18.58 23.48
CA GLN A 266 -0.11 -18.37 24.22
C GLN A 266 -0.97 -17.26 23.60
N ALA A 267 -0.34 -16.21 23.07
CA ALA A 267 -1.05 -15.18 22.32
C ALA A 267 -1.67 -15.75 21.02
N GLN A 268 -0.95 -16.63 20.32
CA GLN A 268 -1.48 -17.33 19.14
C GLN A 268 -2.66 -18.25 19.50
N ILE A 269 -2.57 -19.04 20.57
CA ILE A 269 -3.68 -19.88 21.07
C ILE A 269 -4.91 -19.02 21.39
N ALA A 270 -4.72 -17.94 22.16
CA ALA A 270 -5.80 -17.04 22.56
C ALA A 270 -6.46 -16.38 21.34
N LEU A 271 -5.68 -16.03 20.32
CA LEU A 271 -6.19 -15.50 19.06
C LEU A 271 -7.07 -16.54 18.34
N LEU A 272 -6.53 -17.75 18.12
CA LEU A 272 -7.25 -18.82 17.44
C LEU A 272 -8.58 -19.10 18.16
N GLN A 273 -8.55 -19.34 19.47
CA GLN A 273 -9.75 -19.59 20.28
C GLN A 273 -10.77 -18.46 20.15
N LYS A 274 -10.33 -17.20 20.25
CA LYS A 274 -11.20 -16.02 20.09
C LYS A 274 -11.87 -15.99 18.71
N VAL A 275 -11.14 -16.26 17.63
CA VAL A 275 -11.69 -16.21 16.26
C VAL A 275 -12.67 -17.36 16.02
N TYR A 276 -12.31 -18.60 16.37
CA TYR A 276 -13.21 -19.76 16.24
C TYR A 276 -14.49 -19.62 17.07
N GLN A 277 -14.36 -19.15 18.32
CA GLN A 277 -15.51 -18.92 19.19
C GLN A 277 -16.45 -17.85 18.63
N ARG A 278 -15.91 -16.72 18.13
CA ARG A 278 -16.71 -15.64 17.54
C ARG A 278 -17.39 -16.04 16.23
N ALA A 279 -16.75 -16.87 15.43
CA ALA A 279 -17.30 -17.40 14.19
C ALA A 279 -18.28 -18.56 14.40
N GLU A 280 -18.38 -19.07 15.64
CA GLU A 280 -19.13 -20.28 15.99
C GLU A 280 -18.74 -21.50 15.13
N ILE A 281 -17.44 -21.60 14.81
CA ILE A 281 -16.88 -22.70 14.02
C ILE A 281 -16.13 -23.65 14.93
N ASN A 282 -16.47 -24.94 14.84
CA ASN A 282 -15.70 -25.99 15.48
C ASN A 282 -14.30 -26.08 14.82
N PRO A 283 -13.19 -25.89 15.56
CA PRO A 283 -11.84 -26.01 15.01
C PRO A 283 -11.54 -27.35 14.33
N ASN A 284 -12.22 -28.44 14.73
CA ASN A 284 -12.06 -29.77 14.12
C ASN A 284 -12.65 -29.87 12.71
N SER A 285 -13.44 -28.89 12.28
CA SER A 285 -13.97 -28.82 10.92
C SER A 285 -13.04 -28.14 9.92
N ILE A 286 -11.88 -27.63 10.36
CA ILE A 286 -10.93 -26.95 9.48
C ILE A 286 -10.11 -27.96 8.68
N ASN A 287 -10.15 -27.87 7.35
CA ASN A 287 -9.43 -28.78 6.47
C ASN A 287 -7.98 -28.35 6.30
N TYR A 288 -7.74 -27.04 6.22
CA TYR A 288 -6.42 -26.49 5.88
C TYR A 288 -6.07 -25.26 6.71
N ILE A 289 -4.78 -25.07 7.03
CA ILE A 289 -4.25 -23.82 7.55
C ILE A 289 -3.10 -23.37 6.65
N GLU A 290 -3.26 -22.19 6.06
CA GLU A 290 -2.18 -21.39 5.51
C GLU A 290 -1.49 -20.66 6.67
N ALA A 291 -0.34 -21.18 7.07
CA ALA A 291 0.42 -20.73 8.22
C ALA A 291 1.26 -19.49 7.91
N ASN A 292 1.67 -18.79 8.98
CA ASN A 292 2.68 -17.74 8.86
C ASN A 292 4.00 -18.34 8.36
N GLY A 293 4.46 -19.46 8.93
CA GLY A 293 5.41 -20.37 8.30
C GLY A 293 6.67 -19.71 7.70
N THR A 294 7.36 -18.88 8.48
CA THR A 294 8.54 -18.10 8.04
C THR A 294 9.82 -18.93 7.93
N ALA A 295 9.72 -20.27 7.99
CA ALA A 295 10.86 -21.18 7.91
C ALA A 295 11.92 -20.90 8.99
N THR A 296 11.46 -20.54 10.19
CA THR A 296 12.33 -20.36 11.35
C THR A 296 12.14 -21.54 12.30
N PRO A 297 13.19 -22.24 12.77
CA PRO A 297 13.04 -23.45 13.58
C PRO A 297 12.14 -23.29 14.81
N ILE A 298 12.30 -22.18 15.52
CA ILE A 298 11.55 -21.87 16.74
C ILE A 298 10.15 -21.36 16.41
N GLY A 299 10.04 -20.45 15.43
CA GLY A 299 8.76 -19.85 15.05
C GLY A 299 7.78 -20.90 14.51
N ASP A 300 8.24 -21.74 13.58
CA ASP A 300 7.44 -22.82 13.00
C ASP A 300 6.98 -23.81 14.09
N ALA A 301 7.87 -24.17 15.03
CA ALA A 301 7.51 -25.08 16.10
C ALA A 301 6.50 -24.50 17.09
N LEU A 302 6.60 -23.21 17.44
CA LEU A 302 5.63 -22.55 18.31
C LEU A 302 4.27 -22.39 17.63
N GLU A 303 4.26 -22.02 16.35
CA GLU A 303 3.05 -21.89 15.55
C GLU A 303 2.31 -23.23 15.42
N MET A 304 3.02 -24.31 15.08
CA MET A 304 2.42 -25.64 14.95
C MET A 304 1.88 -26.16 16.29
N LYS A 305 2.57 -25.89 17.40
CA LYS A 305 2.06 -26.25 18.74
C LYS A 305 0.81 -25.45 19.11
N ALA A 306 0.74 -24.16 18.76
CA ALA A 306 -0.46 -23.35 18.96
C ALA A 306 -1.64 -23.91 18.16
N LEU A 307 -1.44 -24.22 16.88
CA LEU A 307 -2.45 -24.84 16.02
C LEU A 307 -2.87 -26.22 16.53
N GLY A 308 -1.93 -27.07 16.93
CA GLY A 308 -2.25 -28.39 17.48
C GLY A 308 -3.07 -28.32 18.77
N THR A 309 -2.87 -27.27 19.58
CA THR A 309 -3.63 -27.05 20.82
C THR A 309 -5.09 -26.66 20.57
N VAL A 310 -5.38 -26.02 19.43
CA VAL A 310 -6.73 -25.48 19.12
C VAL A 310 -7.40 -26.26 17.99
N VAL A 311 -6.78 -26.30 16.81
CA VAL A 311 -7.32 -26.90 15.58
C VAL A 311 -7.10 -28.40 15.55
N GLY A 312 -5.95 -28.86 16.07
CA GLY A 312 -5.58 -30.28 16.11
C GLY A 312 -6.18 -31.06 17.28
N LYS A 313 -6.82 -30.36 18.22
CA LYS A 313 -7.33 -30.94 19.46
C LYS A 313 -8.39 -32.01 19.16
N ASP A 314 -8.26 -33.18 19.77
CA ASP A 314 -9.21 -34.29 19.60
C ASP A 314 -9.30 -34.86 18.16
N ARG A 315 -8.34 -34.53 17.29
CA ARG A 315 -8.22 -35.15 15.95
C ARG A 315 -7.49 -36.49 16.01
N THR A 316 -7.92 -37.43 15.17
CA THR A 316 -7.28 -38.73 14.98
C THR A 316 -6.18 -38.65 13.92
N ALA A 317 -5.30 -39.65 13.88
CA ALA A 317 -4.26 -39.76 12.85
C ALA A 317 -4.85 -39.87 11.42
N ASP A 318 -6.08 -40.37 11.30
CA ASP A 318 -6.78 -40.55 10.03
C ASP A 318 -7.52 -39.28 9.55
N ASN A 319 -7.65 -38.27 10.42
CA ASN A 319 -8.30 -36.99 10.10
C ASN A 319 -7.47 -35.77 10.57
N PRO A 320 -6.20 -35.61 10.13
CA PRO A 320 -5.37 -34.48 10.52
C PRO A 320 -5.81 -33.19 9.80
N CYS A 321 -5.55 -32.03 10.42
CA CYS A 321 -5.63 -30.75 9.71
C CYS A 321 -4.39 -30.56 8.83
N ARG A 322 -4.58 -30.15 7.58
CA ARG A 322 -3.50 -29.95 6.62
C ARG A 322 -2.89 -28.58 6.88
N VAL A 323 -1.57 -28.47 6.85
CA VAL A 323 -0.88 -27.19 7.03
C VAL A 323 0.09 -26.93 5.89
N GLY A 324 0.25 -25.66 5.53
CA GLY A 324 1.16 -25.24 4.49
C GLY A 324 1.54 -23.77 4.56
N SER A 325 2.42 -23.33 3.66
CA SER A 325 2.71 -21.91 3.49
C SER A 325 3.02 -21.57 2.04
N VAL A 326 2.49 -20.46 1.55
CA VAL A 326 2.75 -19.87 0.23
C VAL A 326 4.20 -19.38 0.09
N LYS A 327 4.87 -19.12 1.22
CA LYS A 327 6.24 -18.61 1.25
C LYS A 327 7.24 -19.56 0.63
N THR A 328 6.91 -20.85 0.55
CA THR A 328 7.73 -21.85 -0.12
C THR A 328 7.74 -21.70 -1.65
N ASN A 329 6.74 -21.02 -2.22
CA ASN A 329 6.63 -20.76 -3.65
C ASN A 329 7.23 -19.40 -4.03
N ILE A 330 6.84 -18.34 -3.31
CA ILE A 330 7.11 -16.94 -3.70
C ILE A 330 7.92 -16.14 -2.66
N GLY A 331 8.51 -16.82 -1.68
CA GLY A 331 9.25 -16.16 -0.60
C GLY A 331 8.35 -15.43 0.39
N HIS A 332 8.97 -14.75 1.36
CA HIS A 332 8.28 -13.90 2.31
C HIS A 332 8.12 -12.49 1.76
N THR A 333 6.91 -12.18 1.32
CA THR A 333 6.51 -10.86 0.78
C THR A 333 6.16 -9.82 1.85
N GLU A 334 6.79 -9.93 3.03
CA GLU A 334 6.68 -9.01 4.17
C GLU A 334 5.24 -8.54 4.47
N GLY A 335 4.96 -7.24 4.39
CA GLY A 335 3.66 -6.65 4.71
C GLY A 335 2.53 -7.12 3.79
N ALA A 336 2.86 -7.64 2.61
CA ALA A 336 1.94 -8.21 1.65
C ALA A 336 1.79 -9.73 1.76
N SER A 337 2.49 -10.40 2.69
CA SER A 337 2.36 -11.87 2.83
C SER A 337 0.95 -12.35 3.16
N GLY A 338 0.16 -11.53 3.86
CA GLY A 338 -1.23 -11.85 4.11
C GLY A 338 -2.08 -11.94 2.84
N ILE A 339 -1.81 -11.12 1.81
CA ILE A 339 -2.63 -11.11 0.58
C ILE A 339 -2.37 -12.35 -0.28
N ALA A 340 -1.11 -12.77 -0.38
CA ALA A 340 -0.74 -13.99 -1.11
C ALA A 340 -1.33 -15.25 -0.46
N GLY A 341 -1.26 -15.36 0.86
CA GLY A 341 -1.87 -16.47 1.60
C GLY A 341 -3.39 -16.49 1.48
N LEU A 342 -4.04 -15.32 1.53
CA LEU A 342 -5.49 -15.22 1.34
C LEU A 342 -5.91 -15.65 -0.07
N ILE A 343 -5.26 -15.14 -1.12
CA ILE A 343 -5.58 -15.48 -2.51
C ILE A 343 -5.35 -16.97 -2.77
N LYS A 344 -4.24 -17.55 -2.28
CA LYS A 344 -3.99 -19.00 -2.34
C LYS A 344 -5.15 -19.78 -1.73
N VAL A 345 -5.58 -19.42 -0.52
CA VAL A 345 -6.68 -20.12 0.15
C VAL A 345 -8.02 -19.93 -0.57
N ALA A 346 -8.32 -18.72 -1.04
CA ALA A 346 -9.55 -18.46 -1.79
C ALA A 346 -9.60 -19.31 -3.08
N LEU A 347 -8.49 -19.39 -3.82
CA LEU A 347 -8.36 -20.26 -4.99
C LEU A 347 -8.46 -21.75 -4.62
N SER A 348 -7.81 -22.18 -3.54
CA SER A 348 -7.90 -23.55 -3.04
C SER A 348 -9.34 -23.96 -2.70
N LEU A 349 -10.11 -23.08 -2.07
CA LEU A 349 -11.51 -23.32 -1.75
C LEU A 349 -12.37 -23.34 -3.01
N TYR A 350 -12.11 -22.45 -3.96
CA TYR A 350 -12.82 -22.36 -5.24
C TYR A 350 -12.60 -23.60 -6.12
N HIS A 351 -11.35 -24.08 -6.23
CA HIS A 351 -10.99 -25.28 -6.99
C HIS A 351 -11.18 -26.59 -6.20
N ARG A 352 -11.58 -26.51 -4.92
CA ARG A 352 -11.64 -27.65 -3.99
C ARG A 352 -10.33 -28.46 -3.94
N GLN A 353 -9.19 -27.77 -4.00
CA GLN A 353 -7.86 -28.37 -4.08
C GLN A 353 -6.88 -27.68 -3.13
N ILE A 354 -6.06 -28.46 -2.42
CA ILE A 354 -5.00 -27.94 -1.55
C ILE A 354 -3.64 -28.14 -2.23
N PRO A 355 -2.93 -27.07 -2.63
CA PRO A 355 -1.65 -27.17 -3.30
C PRO A 355 -0.51 -27.58 -2.35
N PRO A 356 0.57 -28.18 -2.89
CA PRO A 356 1.72 -28.60 -2.08
C PRO A 356 2.47 -27.42 -1.44
N THR A 357 3.00 -27.66 -0.24
CA THR A 357 4.03 -26.85 0.41
C THR A 357 5.39 -27.45 0.09
N LEU A 358 6.31 -26.62 -0.38
CA LEU A 358 7.58 -27.07 -0.94
C LEU A 358 8.67 -27.16 0.15
N HIS A 359 9.78 -27.79 -0.20
CA HIS A 359 11.04 -27.80 0.57
C HIS A 359 10.98 -28.39 1.99
N CYS A 360 9.93 -29.16 2.34
CA CYS A 360 9.86 -29.95 3.57
C CYS A 360 10.16 -31.43 3.27
N GLN A 361 11.45 -31.80 3.19
CA GLN A 361 11.92 -33.17 2.99
C GLN A 361 11.89 -33.98 4.29
N GLU A 362 12.45 -33.41 5.35
CA GLU A 362 12.52 -34.04 6.69
C GLU A 362 11.83 -33.10 7.69
N PRO A 363 10.64 -33.46 8.23
CA PRO A 363 9.95 -32.59 9.17
C PRO A 363 10.78 -32.28 10.41
N ASN A 364 10.73 -31.02 10.87
CA ASN A 364 11.45 -30.58 12.05
C ASN A 364 11.06 -31.42 13.29
N PRO A 365 12.01 -32.08 13.96
CA PRO A 365 11.73 -32.99 15.08
C PRO A 365 11.12 -32.27 16.30
N ALA A 366 11.24 -30.95 16.40
CA ALA A 366 10.57 -30.14 17.42
C ALA A 366 9.04 -30.03 17.19
N ILE A 367 8.54 -30.50 16.05
CA ILE A 367 7.14 -30.45 15.62
C ILE A 367 6.58 -31.88 15.49
N PRO A 368 5.95 -32.42 16.54
CA PRO A 368 5.38 -33.75 16.49
C PRO A 368 4.01 -33.74 15.77
N PHE A 369 4.00 -33.51 14.46
CA PHE A 369 2.80 -33.35 13.61
C PHE A 369 1.66 -34.33 13.92
N ALA A 370 1.97 -35.64 13.93
CA ALA A 370 0.97 -36.67 14.23
C ALA A 370 0.34 -36.52 15.63
N LYS A 371 1.13 -36.15 16.66
CA LYS A 371 0.61 -35.92 18.02
C LYS A 371 -0.17 -34.61 18.13
N LEU A 372 0.10 -33.67 17.23
CA LEU A 372 -0.59 -32.38 17.14
C LEU A 372 -1.87 -32.47 16.30
N GLY A 373 -2.21 -33.62 15.72
CA GLY A 373 -3.36 -33.74 14.81
C GLY A 373 -3.18 -32.94 13.51
N LEU A 374 -1.94 -32.69 13.10
CA LEU A 374 -1.57 -31.90 11.93
C LEU A 374 -0.81 -32.74 10.91
N LYS A 375 -0.86 -32.35 9.63
CA LYS A 375 -0.08 -32.96 8.55
C LYS A 375 0.36 -31.89 7.55
N VAL A 376 1.64 -31.90 7.16
CA VAL A 376 2.14 -31.01 6.10
C VAL A 376 1.55 -31.42 4.75
N GLN A 377 1.02 -30.46 3.99
CA GLN A 377 0.55 -30.70 2.62
C GLN A 377 1.75 -30.78 1.67
N GLN A 378 2.08 -31.97 1.16
CA GLN A 378 3.24 -32.17 0.28
C GLN A 378 2.88 -32.46 -1.19
N THR A 379 1.62 -32.80 -1.46
CA THR A 379 1.12 -33.11 -2.80
C THR A 379 -0.14 -32.31 -3.07
N LEU A 380 -0.49 -32.08 -4.34
CA LEU A 380 -1.81 -31.55 -4.68
C LEU A 380 -2.89 -32.55 -4.22
N GLU A 381 -3.89 -32.08 -3.48
CA GLU A 381 -4.99 -32.92 -3.00
C GLU A 381 -6.34 -32.32 -3.40
N THR A 382 -7.15 -33.08 -4.11
CA THR A 382 -8.55 -32.74 -4.40
C THR A 382 -9.46 -33.20 -3.26
N LEU A 383 -10.30 -32.30 -2.76
CA LEU A 383 -11.27 -32.57 -1.70
C LEU A 383 -12.63 -32.98 -2.29
N PRO A 384 -13.12 -34.20 -2.01
CA PRO A 384 -14.40 -34.69 -2.53
C PRO A 384 -15.59 -33.80 -2.14
N GLU A 385 -16.68 -33.85 -2.91
CA GLU A 385 -17.91 -33.09 -2.62
C GLU A 385 -18.54 -33.51 -1.27
N GLU A 386 -18.41 -34.78 -0.90
CA GLU A 386 -18.90 -35.35 0.37
C GLU A 386 -18.23 -34.73 1.60
N THR A 387 -17.10 -34.05 1.43
CA THR A 387 -16.44 -33.26 2.48
C THR A 387 -17.35 -32.13 2.99
N GLY A 388 -18.34 -31.71 2.19
CA GLY A 388 -19.18 -30.57 2.48
C GLY A 388 -18.43 -29.24 2.31
N PRO A 389 -18.79 -28.19 3.07
CA PRO A 389 -18.09 -26.92 3.05
C PRO A 389 -16.64 -27.09 3.51
N ILE A 390 -15.70 -26.77 2.62
CA ILE A 390 -14.28 -26.79 2.93
C ILE A 390 -13.99 -25.52 3.72
N ARG A 391 -13.27 -25.65 4.83
CA ARG A 391 -12.86 -24.52 5.68
C ARG A 391 -11.36 -24.45 5.78
N ALA A 392 -10.84 -23.24 5.73
CA ALA A 392 -9.41 -22.99 5.86
C ALA A 392 -9.12 -21.78 6.75
N GLY A 393 -8.01 -21.82 7.47
CA GLY A 393 -7.50 -20.67 8.23
C GLY A 393 -6.32 -20.01 7.52
N VAL A 394 -6.18 -18.69 7.68
CA VAL A 394 -4.98 -17.94 7.23
C VAL A 394 -4.40 -17.19 8.43
N SER A 395 -3.12 -17.44 8.73
CA SER A 395 -2.41 -16.81 9.86
C SER A 395 -1.31 -15.88 9.37
N SER A 396 -1.15 -14.74 10.05
CA SER A 396 0.04 -13.89 9.89
C SER A 396 0.47 -13.29 11.23
N PHE A 397 1.74 -13.47 11.57
CA PHE A 397 2.32 -13.09 12.86
C PHE A 397 3.50 -12.17 12.61
N SER A 398 3.37 -10.92 13.03
CA SER A 398 4.39 -9.92 12.78
C SER A 398 5.53 -10.00 13.79
N LEU A 399 6.73 -9.60 13.32
CA LEU A 399 7.89 -9.36 14.17
C LEU A 399 7.61 -8.33 15.28
N GLY A 400 6.71 -7.38 15.03
CA GLY A 400 6.29 -6.37 16.02
C GLY A 400 5.35 -6.91 17.11
N GLY A 401 4.90 -8.16 17.00
CA GLY A 401 4.05 -8.83 17.99
C GLY A 401 2.54 -8.81 17.69
N THR A 402 2.09 -8.07 16.68
CA THR A 402 0.69 -8.09 16.22
C THR A 402 0.41 -9.37 15.43
N ASN A 403 -0.58 -10.14 15.90
CA ASN A 403 -1.01 -11.39 15.28
C ASN A 403 -2.41 -11.24 14.69
N ALA A 404 -2.64 -11.87 13.53
CA ALA A 404 -3.93 -11.90 12.88
C ALA A 404 -4.26 -13.31 12.35
N HIS A 405 -5.55 -13.67 12.41
CA HIS A 405 -6.05 -14.95 11.90
C HIS A 405 -7.44 -14.77 11.27
N LEU A 406 -7.65 -15.41 10.12
CA LEU A 406 -8.90 -15.44 9.38
C LEU A 406 -9.40 -16.88 9.22
N ILE A 407 -10.73 -17.06 9.15
CA ILE A 407 -11.37 -18.32 8.77
C ILE A 407 -12.15 -18.09 7.47
N LEU A 408 -11.83 -18.86 6.44
CA LEU A 408 -12.50 -18.88 5.15
C LEU A 408 -13.29 -20.18 4.97
N GLU A 409 -14.36 -20.13 4.19
CA GLU A 409 -15.20 -21.27 3.84
C GLU A 409 -15.56 -21.25 2.34
N SER A 410 -15.63 -22.42 1.71
CA SER A 410 -16.09 -22.58 0.32
C SER A 410 -17.58 -22.31 0.20
N VAL A 411 -18.01 -21.73 -0.91
CA VAL A 411 -19.44 -21.62 -1.25
C VAL A 411 -19.87 -22.88 -2.02
N PRO A 412 -21.09 -23.42 -1.80
CA PRO A 412 -21.60 -24.53 -2.59
C PRO A 412 -21.61 -24.19 -4.08
N SER A 413 -21.16 -25.12 -4.92
CA SER A 413 -21.27 -24.98 -6.38
C SER A 413 -22.74 -24.98 -6.77
N GLN A 414 -23.21 -23.94 -7.45
CA GLN A 414 -24.56 -23.92 -8.00
C GLN A 414 -24.61 -24.79 -9.27
N ALA A 415 -25.61 -25.67 -9.36
CA ALA A 415 -25.83 -26.45 -10.56
C ALA A 415 -26.09 -25.51 -11.75
N LYS A 416 -25.23 -25.55 -12.76
CA LYS A 416 -25.42 -24.77 -13.98
C LYS A 416 -26.61 -25.31 -14.76
N ALA A 417 -27.75 -24.64 -14.68
CA ALA A 417 -28.81 -24.84 -15.66
C ALA A 417 -28.34 -24.34 -17.03
N GLU A 418 -28.63 -25.07 -18.11
CA GLU A 418 -28.39 -24.55 -19.45
C GLU A 418 -29.29 -23.33 -19.67
N PRO A 419 -28.71 -22.16 -20.01
CA PRO A 419 -29.50 -20.96 -20.22
C PRO A 419 -30.33 -21.11 -21.50
N ASN A 420 -31.63 -20.85 -21.40
CA ASN A 420 -32.55 -20.78 -22.53
C ASN A 420 -32.38 -19.42 -23.24
N LEU A 421 -31.25 -19.28 -23.95
CA LEU A 421 -30.86 -18.10 -24.71
C LEU A 421 -30.94 -18.37 -26.22
N SER A 422 -31.02 -17.30 -27.01
CA SER A 422 -30.82 -17.41 -28.46
C SER A 422 -29.41 -17.96 -28.73
N PRO A 423 -29.25 -18.91 -29.67
CA PRO A 423 -27.93 -19.38 -30.09
C PRO A 423 -27.07 -18.24 -30.61
N LEU A 424 -27.69 -17.27 -31.29
CA LEU A 424 -27.03 -16.08 -31.82
C LEU A 424 -26.84 -15.05 -30.72
N GLN A 425 -25.58 -14.73 -30.40
CA GLN A 425 -25.19 -13.79 -29.36
C GLN A 425 -24.34 -12.65 -29.91
N VAL A 426 -24.34 -11.54 -29.18
CA VAL A 426 -23.45 -10.40 -29.43
C VAL A 426 -22.32 -10.45 -28.41
N PHE A 427 -21.08 -10.42 -28.86
CA PHE A 427 -19.90 -10.29 -28.02
C PHE A 427 -19.27 -8.92 -28.27
N THR A 428 -18.90 -8.19 -27.21
CA THR A 428 -18.31 -6.84 -27.32
C THR A 428 -16.99 -6.71 -26.58
N LEU A 429 -16.07 -5.92 -27.14
CA LEU A 429 -14.83 -5.49 -26.49
C LEU A 429 -14.68 -3.99 -26.62
N THR A 430 -14.13 -3.34 -25.59
CA THR A 430 -13.79 -1.92 -25.65
C THR A 430 -12.46 -1.61 -25.01
N ALA A 431 -11.77 -0.58 -25.51
CA ALA A 431 -10.54 -0.07 -24.92
C ALA A 431 -10.39 1.45 -25.12
N LYS A 432 -9.48 2.09 -24.37
CA LYS A 432 -9.19 3.53 -24.52
C LYS A 432 -8.39 3.84 -25.80
N THR A 433 -7.66 2.87 -26.33
CA THR A 433 -6.82 2.99 -27.53
C THR A 433 -7.03 1.80 -28.47
N SER A 434 -6.62 1.95 -29.73
CA SER A 434 -6.71 0.86 -30.73
C SER A 434 -5.74 -0.28 -30.42
N THR A 435 -4.57 0.03 -29.88
CA THR A 435 -3.52 -0.91 -29.48
C THR A 435 -3.93 -1.74 -28.26
N ALA A 436 -4.53 -1.12 -27.24
CA ALA A 436 -5.14 -1.85 -26.12
C ALA A 436 -6.30 -2.75 -26.60
N LEU A 437 -7.12 -2.31 -27.58
CA LEU A 437 -8.17 -3.14 -28.13
C LEU A 437 -7.61 -4.40 -28.83
N GLN A 438 -6.52 -4.26 -29.59
CA GLN A 438 -5.84 -5.40 -30.22
C GLN A 438 -5.23 -6.37 -29.20
N ALA A 439 -4.58 -5.84 -28.15
CA ALA A 439 -4.07 -6.67 -27.06
C ALA A 439 -5.20 -7.41 -26.32
N LEU A 440 -6.37 -6.78 -26.16
CA LEU A 440 -7.52 -7.41 -25.54
C LEU A 440 -8.08 -8.55 -26.41
N VAL A 441 -8.13 -8.37 -27.73
CA VAL A 441 -8.51 -9.43 -28.68
C VAL A 441 -7.60 -10.65 -28.52
N GLN A 442 -6.28 -10.45 -28.44
CA GLN A 442 -5.31 -11.53 -28.23
C GLN A 442 -5.51 -12.23 -26.88
N ARG A 443 -5.76 -11.48 -25.80
CA ARG A 443 -6.04 -12.07 -24.48
C ARG A 443 -7.31 -12.95 -24.49
N TYR A 444 -8.36 -12.50 -25.17
CA TYR A 444 -9.57 -13.31 -25.31
C TYR A 444 -9.37 -14.54 -26.20
N GLN A 445 -8.52 -14.45 -27.23
CA GLN A 445 -8.14 -15.61 -28.03
C GLN A 445 -7.51 -16.70 -27.16
N SER A 446 -6.46 -16.37 -26.39
CA SER A 446 -5.80 -17.31 -25.47
C SER A 446 -6.77 -17.84 -24.41
N PHE A 447 -7.60 -16.97 -23.82
CA PHE A 447 -8.60 -17.40 -22.85
C PHE A 447 -9.57 -18.46 -23.38
N LEU A 448 -10.03 -18.33 -24.64
CA LEU A 448 -10.92 -19.33 -25.25
C LEU A 448 -10.21 -20.67 -25.50
N GLU A 449 -8.91 -20.65 -25.81
CA GLU A 449 -8.08 -21.84 -25.97
C GLU A 449 -7.88 -22.57 -24.64
N ASP A 450 -7.61 -21.82 -23.57
CA ASP A 450 -7.30 -22.36 -22.25
C ASP A 450 -8.54 -22.81 -21.45
N ASN A 451 -9.74 -22.33 -21.82
CA ASN A 451 -10.99 -22.56 -21.07
C ASN A 451 -12.11 -23.17 -21.95
N PRO A 452 -11.93 -24.39 -22.51
CA PRO A 452 -12.88 -25.05 -23.40
C PRO A 452 -14.20 -25.46 -22.72
N GLU A 453 -14.30 -25.42 -21.41
CA GLU A 453 -15.50 -25.74 -20.62
C GLU A 453 -16.41 -24.52 -20.36
N VAL A 454 -15.92 -23.30 -20.58
CA VAL A 454 -16.69 -22.08 -20.34
C VAL A 454 -17.73 -21.87 -21.46
N ALA A 455 -18.97 -21.53 -21.06
CA ALA A 455 -20.08 -21.30 -21.98
C ALA A 455 -19.99 -19.92 -22.64
N LEU A 456 -20.31 -19.86 -23.95
CA LEU A 456 -20.34 -18.61 -24.73
C LEU A 456 -21.22 -17.53 -24.07
N SER A 457 -22.37 -17.93 -23.52
CA SER A 457 -23.30 -17.03 -22.84
C SER A 457 -22.69 -16.30 -21.66
N ASP A 458 -21.88 -16.98 -20.85
CA ASP A 458 -21.22 -16.40 -19.68
C ASP A 458 -20.13 -15.40 -20.10
N ILE A 459 -19.43 -15.70 -21.20
CA ILE A 459 -18.42 -14.82 -21.81
C ILE A 459 -19.06 -13.53 -22.32
N CYS A 460 -20.13 -13.64 -23.11
CA CYS A 460 -20.88 -12.48 -23.60
C CYS A 460 -21.53 -11.68 -22.46
N PHE A 461 -22.07 -12.36 -21.44
CA PHE A 461 -22.59 -11.71 -20.24
C PHE A 461 -21.55 -10.83 -19.56
N MET A 462 -20.38 -11.38 -19.28
CA MET A 462 -19.28 -10.65 -18.63
C MET A 462 -18.81 -9.47 -19.51
N ALA A 463 -18.58 -9.71 -20.80
CA ALA A 463 -18.08 -8.72 -21.72
C ALA A 463 -19.06 -7.53 -21.92
N ASN A 464 -20.36 -7.82 -22.02
CA ASN A 464 -21.35 -6.80 -22.37
C ASN A 464 -21.89 -6.04 -21.16
N THR A 465 -22.02 -6.69 -20.00
CA THR A 465 -22.73 -6.11 -18.84
C THR A 465 -21.81 -5.78 -17.66
N ARG A 466 -20.64 -6.43 -17.58
CA ARG A 466 -19.71 -6.36 -16.42
C ARG A 466 -18.36 -5.73 -16.78
N ARG A 467 -18.29 -4.94 -17.86
CA ARG A 467 -17.07 -4.22 -18.31
C ARG A 467 -17.34 -2.75 -18.62
N SER A 468 -16.31 -1.92 -18.40
CA SER A 468 -16.32 -0.51 -18.75
C SER A 468 -16.48 -0.31 -20.26
N GLN A 469 -17.16 0.76 -20.65
CA GLN A 469 -17.46 1.07 -22.06
C GLN A 469 -16.61 2.24 -22.55
N PHE A 470 -15.54 1.95 -23.30
CA PHE A 470 -14.60 2.93 -23.83
C PHE A 470 -14.91 3.35 -25.28
N SER A 471 -14.05 4.19 -25.87
CA SER A 471 -14.24 4.80 -27.19
C SER A 471 -13.89 3.89 -28.35
N HIS A 472 -12.84 3.07 -28.23
CA HIS A 472 -12.52 2.05 -29.24
C HIS A 472 -13.35 0.80 -28.95
N ARG A 473 -14.10 0.36 -29.95
CA ARG A 473 -15.16 -0.63 -29.79
C ARG A 473 -15.06 -1.69 -30.89
N LEU A 474 -15.25 -2.93 -30.49
CA LEU A 474 -15.32 -4.10 -31.35
C LEU A 474 -16.55 -4.92 -30.93
N ALA A 475 -17.30 -5.43 -31.89
CA ALA A 475 -18.40 -6.34 -31.64
C ALA A 475 -18.44 -7.44 -32.70
N MET A 476 -18.89 -8.61 -32.29
CA MET A 476 -19.04 -9.80 -33.12
C MET A 476 -20.41 -10.41 -32.86
N ILE A 477 -21.03 -10.91 -33.93
CA ILE A 477 -22.23 -11.74 -33.84
C ILE A 477 -21.77 -13.19 -34.05
N THR A 478 -22.08 -14.06 -33.09
CA THR A 478 -21.59 -15.44 -33.05
C THR A 478 -22.65 -16.41 -32.53
N GLU A 479 -22.65 -17.64 -33.05
CA GLU A 479 -23.54 -18.74 -32.67
C GLU A 479 -22.84 -19.79 -31.80
N SER A 480 -21.51 -19.80 -31.78
CA SER A 480 -20.74 -20.78 -31.01
C SER A 480 -19.40 -20.22 -30.54
N LYS A 481 -18.77 -20.92 -29.60
CA LYS A 481 -17.46 -20.53 -29.09
C LYS A 481 -16.38 -20.69 -30.18
N GLU A 482 -16.48 -21.74 -30.99
CA GLU A 482 -15.58 -22.03 -32.09
C GLU A 482 -15.64 -20.91 -33.15
N GLN A 483 -16.85 -20.44 -33.46
CA GLN A 483 -17.03 -19.30 -34.36
C GLN A 483 -16.45 -18.01 -33.78
N LEU A 484 -16.65 -17.74 -32.48
CA LEU A 484 -16.04 -16.59 -31.81
C LEU A 484 -14.51 -16.65 -31.87
N GLN A 485 -13.93 -17.82 -31.63
CA GLN A 485 -12.49 -18.04 -31.70
C GLN A 485 -11.96 -17.81 -33.13
N GLU A 486 -12.64 -18.32 -34.14
CA GLU A 486 -12.30 -18.09 -35.55
C GLU A 486 -12.34 -16.60 -35.92
N GLN A 487 -13.39 -15.88 -35.49
CA GLN A 487 -13.52 -14.44 -35.71
C GLN A 487 -12.37 -13.66 -35.04
N LEU A 488 -12.01 -13.99 -33.80
CA LEU A 488 -10.87 -13.38 -33.10
C LEU A 488 -9.54 -13.67 -33.84
N ASN A 489 -9.33 -14.92 -34.28
CA ASN A 489 -8.15 -15.32 -35.05
C ASN A 489 -8.00 -14.53 -36.36
N MET A 490 -9.11 -14.31 -37.07
CA MET A 490 -9.13 -13.55 -38.32
C MET A 490 -8.83 -12.06 -38.10
N ILE A 491 -9.31 -11.48 -36.99
CA ILE A 491 -8.96 -10.11 -36.60
C ILE A 491 -7.45 -9.98 -36.34
N VAL A 492 -6.85 -10.95 -35.65
CA VAL A 492 -5.39 -10.99 -35.43
C VAL A 492 -4.63 -11.10 -36.75
N ARG A 493 -5.16 -11.83 -37.74
CA ARG A 493 -4.61 -11.94 -39.11
C ARG A 493 -4.92 -10.74 -40.02
N GLN A 494 -5.67 -9.75 -39.53
CA GLN A 494 -6.12 -8.57 -40.29
C GLN A 494 -7.00 -8.91 -41.51
N GLU A 495 -7.78 -9.99 -41.43
CA GLU A 495 -8.72 -10.41 -42.47
C GLU A 495 -10.09 -9.75 -42.26
N ALA A 496 -10.75 -9.33 -43.36
CA ALA A 496 -12.06 -8.67 -43.29
C ALA A 496 -13.21 -9.69 -43.19
N LEU A 497 -14.10 -9.49 -42.23
CA LEU A 497 -15.30 -10.30 -42.00
C LEU A 497 -16.54 -9.41 -41.95
N SER A 498 -17.63 -9.84 -42.60
CA SER A 498 -18.92 -9.14 -42.54
C SER A 498 -19.59 -9.21 -41.16
N SER A 499 -19.20 -10.17 -40.32
CA SER A 499 -19.73 -10.41 -38.96
C SER A 499 -18.95 -9.73 -37.84
N VAL A 500 -17.91 -8.96 -38.18
CA VAL A 500 -17.09 -8.19 -37.26
C VAL A 500 -17.37 -6.70 -37.47
N PHE A 501 -17.68 -6.00 -36.40
CA PHE A 501 -17.97 -4.57 -36.40
C PHE A 501 -16.96 -3.85 -35.52
N SER A 502 -16.27 -2.84 -36.05
CA SER A 502 -15.33 -2.04 -35.26
C SER A 502 -15.50 -0.55 -35.53
N GLY A 503 -15.14 0.28 -34.56
CA GLY A 503 -15.22 1.72 -34.68
C GLY A 503 -14.67 2.47 -33.48
N GLN A 504 -14.50 3.77 -33.65
CA GLN A 504 -14.14 4.69 -32.59
C GLN A 504 -15.25 5.72 -32.38
N VAL A 505 -15.69 5.90 -31.14
CA VAL A 505 -16.66 6.94 -30.79
C VAL A 505 -15.97 8.31 -30.76
N ILE A 506 -16.29 9.18 -31.71
CA ILE A 506 -15.66 10.53 -31.86
C ILE A 506 -16.51 11.65 -31.24
N ARG A 507 -17.85 11.50 -31.14
CA ARG A 507 -18.78 12.52 -30.63
C ARG A 507 -19.36 12.14 -29.27
N GLN A 508 -19.38 13.07 -28.31
CA GLN A 508 -20.04 12.86 -27.00
C GLN A 508 -21.56 13.12 -27.01
N LYS A 509 -22.09 13.95 -27.93
CA LYS A 509 -23.52 14.24 -28.02
C LYS A 509 -24.14 13.43 -29.16
N SER A 510 -25.00 12.47 -28.81
CA SER A 510 -25.70 11.62 -29.79
C SER A 510 -26.65 12.44 -30.67
N ALA A 511 -26.68 12.13 -31.96
CA ALA A 511 -27.67 12.66 -32.87
C ALA A 511 -29.07 12.14 -32.48
N PRO A 512 -30.14 12.97 -32.56
CA PRO A 512 -31.51 12.50 -32.36
C PRO A 512 -31.85 11.35 -33.33
N ILE A 513 -32.60 10.36 -32.83
CA ILE A 513 -33.03 9.21 -33.64
C ILE A 513 -34.47 9.46 -34.13
N CYS A 514 -34.71 9.14 -35.39
CA CYS A 514 -36.03 9.15 -36.02
C CYS A 514 -36.44 7.72 -36.34
N PHE A 515 -37.57 7.27 -35.80
CA PHE A 515 -38.17 5.98 -36.17
C PHE A 515 -39.09 6.16 -37.37
N ILE A 516 -38.91 5.33 -38.38
CA ILE A 516 -39.71 5.29 -39.59
C ILE A 516 -40.53 4.01 -39.59
N PHE A 517 -41.85 4.17 -39.71
CA PHE A 517 -42.83 3.09 -39.70
C PHE A 517 -43.44 2.97 -41.10
N SER A 518 -43.21 1.84 -41.78
CA SER A 518 -43.66 1.68 -43.18
C SER A 518 -44.93 0.86 -43.35
N GLY A 519 -45.41 0.17 -42.29
CA GLY A 519 -46.55 -0.74 -42.36
C GLY A 519 -46.24 -2.10 -42.96
N LYS A 520 -45.02 -2.32 -43.51
CA LYS A 520 -44.59 -3.58 -44.14
C LYS A 520 -43.89 -4.46 -43.11
N SER A 521 -44.53 -5.53 -42.64
CA SER A 521 -44.07 -6.24 -41.43
C SER A 521 -43.61 -7.70 -41.64
N GLN A 522 -43.52 -8.23 -42.86
CA GLN A 522 -43.29 -9.68 -43.04
C GLN A 522 -41.97 -10.16 -42.40
N LYS A 523 -40.90 -9.38 -42.53
CA LYS A 523 -39.61 -9.57 -41.81
C LYS A 523 -39.79 -9.44 -40.29
N LEU A 524 -40.54 -8.43 -39.84
CA LEU A 524 -40.81 -8.17 -38.42
C LEU A 524 -41.59 -9.31 -37.75
N LYS A 525 -42.59 -9.90 -38.41
CA LYS A 525 -43.36 -11.02 -37.88
C LYS A 525 -42.44 -12.19 -37.49
N LEU A 526 -41.49 -12.54 -38.36
CA LEU A 526 -40.54 -13.63 -38.12
C LEU A 526 -39.62 -13.32 -36.93
N ILE A 527 -39.17 -12.07 -36.80
CA ILE A 527 -38.31 -11.64 -35.69
C ILE A 527 -39.08 -11.66 -34.37
N ILE A 528 -40.26 -11.06 -34.33
CA ILE A 528 -41.10 -11.03 -33.12
C ILE A 528 -41.49 -12.46 -32.72
N LYS A 529 -41.81 -13.33 -33.68
CA LYS A 529 -42.04 -14.77 -33.42
C LYS A 529 -40.82 -15.42 -32.77
N SER A 530 -39.63 -15.23 -33.33
CA SER A 530 -38.39 -15.81 -32.79
C SER A 530 -38.04 -15.25 -31.40
N LEU A 531 -38.21 -13.95 -31.19
CA LEU A 531 -37.98 -13.31 -29.90
C LEU A 531 -39.03 -13.71 -28.85
N ALA A 532 -40.28 -13.93 -29.23
CA ALA A 532 -41.30 -14.36 -28.28
C ALA A 532 -41.02 -15.74 -27.66
N GLN A 533 -40.22 -16.58 -28.33
CA GLN A 533 -39.78 -17.87 -27.80
C GLN A 533 -38.60 -17.77 -26.82
N SER A 534 -37.78 -16.73 -26.94
CA SER A 534 -36.47 -16.64 -26.26
C SER A 534 -36.28 -15.40 -25.38
N HIS A 535 -37.16 -14.39 -25.51
CA HIS A 535 -37.02 -13.09 -24.87
C HIS A 535 -38.28 -12.74 -24.04
N PRO A 536 -38.22 -12.84 -22.69
CA PRO A 536 -39.38 -12.68 -21.81
C PRO A 536 -40.16 -11.38 -22.01
N ALA A 537 -39.48 -10.25 -22.22
CA ALA A 537 -40.14 -8.96 -22.40
C ALA A 537 -41.06 -8.91 -23.64
N ILE A 538 -40.68 -9.58 -24.75
CA ILE A 538 -41.55 -9.67 -25.93
C ILE A 538 -42.72 -10.60 -25.64
N TYR A 539 -42.48 -11.74 -25.03
CA TYR A 539 -43.54 -12.67 -24.66
C TYR A 539 -44.60 -11.99 -23.78
N SER A 540 -44.18 -11.35 -22.69
CA SER A 540 -45.08 -10.63 -21.77
C SER A 540 -45.82 -9.49 -22.46
N LEU A 541 -45.16 -8.75 -23.35
CA LEU A 541 -45.81 -7.68 -24.12
C LEU A 541 -46.91 -8.24 -25.04
N LEU A 542 -46.66 -9.35 -25.74
CA LEU A 542 -47.65 -9.96 -26.62
C LEU A 542 -48.81 -10.57 -25.83
N GLU A 543 -48.55 -11.11 -24.65
CA GLU A 543 -49.58 -11.62 -23.73
C GLU A 543 -50.48 -10.48 -23.21
N GLU A 544 -49.90 -9.33 -22.84
CA GLU A 544 -50.64 -8.13 -22.43
C GLU A 544 -51.57 -7.60 -23.54
N LEU A 545 -51.16 -7.73 -24.80
CA LEU A 545 -51.94 -7.28 -25.96
C LEU A 545 -53.01 -8.30 -26.41
N GLN A 546 -52.95 -9.54 -25.92
CA GLN A 546 -53.87 -10.60 -26.32
C GLN A 546 -55.36 -10.27 -26.12
N PRO A 547 -55.80 -9.66 -24.99
CA PRO A 547 -57.21 -9.35 -24.77
C PRO A 547 -57.79 -8.37 -25.80
N LEU A 548 -56.97 -7.46 -26.35
CA LEU A 548 -57.40 -6.50 -27.37
C LEU A 548 -57.73 -7.16 -28.72
N ILE A 549 -57.14 -8.33 -28.99
CA ILE A 549 -57.38 -9.11 -30.21
C ILE A 549 -58.54 -10.09 -30.00
N SER A 550 -58.73 -10.58 -28.77
CA SER A 550 -59.77 -11.56 -28.44
C SER A 550 -61.19 -11.09 -28.77
N SER A 551 -61.41 -9.77 -28.84
CA SER A 551 -62.67 -9.16 -29.28
C SER A 551 -62.98 -9.39 -30.77
N TYR A 552 -61.98 -9.75 -31.58
CA TYR A 552 -62.06 -9.83 -33.04
C TYR A 552 -61.60 -11.18 -33.62
N SER A 553 -60.91 -12.01 -32.84
CA SER A 553 -60.53 -13.38 -33.24
C SER A 553 -60.51 -14.31 -32.03
N THR A 554 -60.96 -15.56 -32.23
CA THR A 554 -60.83 -16.63 -31.23
C THR A 554 -59.43 -17.24 -31.19
N ARG A 555 -58.58 -16.93 -32.17
CA ARG A 555 -57.18 -17.39 -32.25
C ARG A 555 -56.28 -16.47 -31.43
N SER A 556 -55.25 -17.03 -30.80
CA SER A 556 -54.25 -16.23 -30.10
C SER A 556 -53.35 -15.47 -31.07
N PHE A 557 -52.73 -14.37 -30.63
CA PHE A 557 -51.75 -13.64 -31.42
C PHE A 557 -50.59 -14.55 -31.85
N PHE A 558 -50.17 -15.45 -30.95
CA PHE A 558 -49.13 -16.44 -31.22
C PHE A 558 -49.49 -17.40 -32.36
N GLN A 559 -50.77 -17.66 -32.61
CA GLN A 559 -51.23 -18.43 -33.78
C GLN A 559 -51.32 -17.53 -35.03
N LEU A 560 -51.85 -16.32 -34.87
CA LEU A 560 -52.05 -15.37 -35.97
C LEU A 560 -50.72 -14.90 -36.60
N ILE A 561 -49.65 -14.80 -35.81
CA ILE A 561 -48.31 -14.41 -36.31
C ILE A 561 -47.63 -15.53 -37.13
N GLU A 562 -48.10 -16.79 -37.05
CA GLU A 562 -47.54 -17.90 -37.83
C GLU A 562 -48.08 -17.98 -39.26
N GLU A 563 -49.24 -17.37 -39.51
CA GLU A 563 -49.88 -17.41 -40.81
C GLU A 563 -49.27 -16.37 -41.76
N GLU A 564 -48.69 -16.83 -42.87
CA GLU A 564 -48.12 -15.94 -43.89
C GLU A 564 -49.18 -15.03 -44.52
N ASN A 565 -50.38 -15.57 -44.77
CA ASN A 565 -51.50 -14.86 -45.39
C ASN A 565 -52.78 -15.08 -44.57
N LEU A 566 -53.13 -14.10 -43.73
CA LEU A 566 -54.42 -14.07 -43.06
C LEU A 566 -55.53 -13.74 -44.07
N GLU A 567 -56.58 -14.57 -44.14
CA GLU A 567 -57.73 -14.35 -45.04
C GLU A 567 -58.47 -13.03 -44.76
N ASN A 568 -58.46 -12.56 -43.52
CA ASN A 568 -59.05 -11.28 -43.12
C ASN A 568 -58.04 -10.13 -43.26
N PRO A 569 -58.23 -9.18 -44.19
CA PRO A 569 -57.30 -8.07 -44.41
C PRO A 569 -57.13 -7.16 -43.19
N PHE A 570 -58.19 -6.93 -42.41
CA PHE A 570 -58.14 -6.11 -41.21
C PHE A 570 -57.34 -6.79 -40.10
N LEU A 571 -57.53 -8.09 -39.91
CA LEU A 571 -56.76 -8.86 -38.93
C LEU A 571 -55.27 -8.91 -39.31
N SER A 572 -54.96 -9.00 -40.61
CA SER A 572 -53.59 -8.90 -41.11
C SER A 572 -52.94 -7.55 -40.78
N GLN A 573 -53.69 -6.45 -40.94
CA GLN A 573 -53.23 -5.11 -40.56
C GLN A 573 -53.01 -4.97 -39.06
N VAL A 574 -53.90 -5.51 -38.22
CA VAL A 574 -53.72 -5.52 -36.76
C VAL A 574 -52.45 -6.25 -36.37
N VAL A 575 -52.19 -7.43 -36.95
CA VAL A 575 -50.95 -8.19 -36.67
C VAL A 575 -49.70 -7.41 -37.06
N ASN A 576 -49.72 -6.74 -38.22
CA ASN A 576 -48.61 -5.92 -38.68
C ASN A 576 -48.33 -4.72 -37.75
N PHE A 577 -49.39 -4.02 -37.33
CA PHE A 577 -49.31 -2.92 -36.37
C PHE A 577 -48.74 -3.38 -35.04
N ILE A 578 -49.21 -4.50 -34.48
CA ILE A 578 -48.71 -5.04 -33.22
C ILE A 578 -47.24 -5.43 -33.32
N CYS A 579 -46.80 -6.01 -34.45
CA CYS A 579 -45.38 -6.33 -34.64
C CYS A 579 -44.48 -5.08 -34.67
N GLU A 580 -44.89 -4.01 -35.37
CA GLU A 580 -44.17 -2.73 -35.36
C GLU A 580 -44.17 -2.06 -33.98
N TYR A 581 -45.30 -2.11 -33.28
CA TYR A 581 -45.40 -1.63 -31.91
C TYR A 581 -44.48 -2.41 -30.97
N ALA A 582 -44.49 -3.74 -31.05
CA ALA A 582 -43.62 -4.60 -30.23
C ALA A 582 -42.13 -4.34 -30.50
N MET A 583 -41.73 -4.17 -31.75
CA MET A 583 -40.36 -3.80 -32.11
C MET A 583 -39.98 -2.41 -31.55
N THR A 584 -40.91 -1.46 -31.57
CA THR A 584 -40.71 -0.12 -31.00
C THR A 584 -40.50 -0.17 -29.49
N GLN A 585 -41.29 -0.99 -28.79
CA GLN A 585 -41.11 -1.21 -27.36
C GLN A 585 -39.77 -1.88 -27.07
N LEU A 586 -39.35 -2.85 -27.88
CA LEU A 586 -38.07 -3.53 -27.72
C LEU A 586 -36.87 -2.59 -27.86
N TRP A 587 -36.83 -1.76 -28.90
CA TRP A 587 -35.76 -0.78 -29.06
C TRP A 587 -35.68 0.19 -27.87
N GLN A 588 -36.82 0.68 -27.40
CA GLN A 588 -36.86 1.54 -26.22
C GLN A 588 -36.42 0.80 -24.95
N TYR A 589 -36.80 -0.47 -24.80
CA TYR A 589 -36.41 -1.33 -23.70
C TYR A 589 -34.89 -1.54 -23.65
N TRP A 590 -34.24 -1.69 -24.81
CA TRP A 590 -32.77 -1.75 -24.96
C TRP A 590 -32.05 -0.41 -24.83
N GLY A 591 -32.78 0.70 -24.63
CA GLY A 591 -32.23 2.04 -24.43
C GLY A 591 -32.20 2.92 -25.69
N ILE A 592 -32.66 2.43 -26.84
CA ILE A 592 -32.78 3.20 -28.08
C ILE A 592 -34.09 3.99 -28.09
N LYS A 593 -34.01 5.27 -27.76
CA LYS A 593 -35.17 6.17 -27.65
C LYS A 593 -35.29 7.11 -28.85
N PRO A 594 -36.41 7.11 -29.58
CA PRO A 594 -36.63 8.05 -30.67
C PRO A 594 -36.92 9.46 -30.14
N ALA A 595 -36.40 10.47 -30.84
CA ALA A 595 -36.73 11.88 -30.64
C ALA A 595 -37.71 12.42 -31.70
N ILE A 596 -37.93 11.64 -32.76
CA ILE A 596 -38.78 11.92 -33.92
C ILE A 596 -39.40 10.60 -34.38
N CYS A 597 -40.62 10.62 -34.91
CA CYS A 597 -41.19 9.50 -35.65
C CYS A 597 -41.90 9.94 -36.93
N ILE A 598 -41.97 9.03 -37.90
CA ILE A 598 -42.65 9.19 -39.18
C ILE A 598 -43.39 7.89 -39.49
N GLY A 599 -44.68 7.98 -39.79
CA GLY A 599 -45.46 6.84 -40.26
C GLY A 599 -45.79 6.95 -41.75
N TYR A 600 -45.97 5.80 -42.40
CA TYR A 600 -46.53 5.66 -43.74
C TYR A 600 -47.57 4.55 -43.75
N GLY A 601 -48.69 4.79 -44.46
CA GLY A 601 -49.78 3.81 -44.57
C GLY A 601 -50.24 3.29 -43.20
N LEU A 602 -50.08 1.99 -42.96
CA LEU A 602 -50.41 1.35 -41.68
C LEU A 602 -49.44 1.75 -40.54
N GLY A 603 -48.19 2.11 -40.86
CA GLY A 603 -47.21 2.55 -39.87
C GLY A 603 -47.57 3.87 -39.16
N ASN A 604 -48.54 4.62 -39.70
CA ASN A 604 -49.11 5.81 -39.07
C ASN A 604 -49.65 5.53 -37.68
N TYR A 605 -50.34 4.40 -37.50
CA TYR A 605 -50.91 4.03 -36.21
C TYR A 605 -49.80 3.81 -35.17
N ALA A 606 -48.74 3.09 -35.54
CA ALA A 606 -47.60 2.85 -34.66
C ALA A 606 -46.85 4.15 -34.31
N ALA A 607 -46.68 5.06 -35.28
CA ALA A 607 -46.07 6.38 -35.04
C ALA A 607 -46.89 7.25 -34.07
N LEU A 608 -48.22 7.28 -34.23
CA LEU A 608 -49.13 8.05 -33.37
C LEU A 608 -49.21 7.46 -31.95
N VAL A 609 -49.19 6.13 -31.83
CA VAL A 609 -49.14 5.45 -30.53
C VAL A 609 -47.82 5.73 -29.83
N LEU A 610 -46.69 5.63 -30.53
CA LEU A 610 -45.37 6.01 -29.99
C LEU A 610 -45.35 7.48 -29.53
N ALA A 611 -45.98 8.37 -30.29
CA ALA A 611 -46.10 9.78 -29.93
C ALA A 611 -47.09 10.02 -28.78
N GLY A 612 -47.80 8.99 -28.30
CA GLY A 612 -48.82 9.11 -27.24
C GLY A 612 -50.08 9.86 -27.67
N ILE A 613 -50.28 10.04 -28.99
CA ILE A 613 -51.45 10.70 -29.57
C ILE A 613 -52.66 9.74 -29.58
N LEU A 614 -52.39 8.45 -29.74
CA LEU A 614 -53.35 7.34 -29.68
C LEU A 614 -52.90 6.30 -28.63
N THR A 615 -53.86 5.59 -28.07
CA THR A 615 -53.62 4.33 -27.34
C THR A 615 -53.58 3.14 -28.32
N VAL A 616 -53.07 1.99 -27.85
CA VAL A 616 -53.02 0.76 -28.66
C VAL A 616 -54.42 0.27 -29.01
N GLU A 617 -55.36 0.36 -28.06
CA GLU A 617 -56.77 -0.01 -28.25
C GLU A 617 -57.44 0.86 -29.33
N GLU A 618 -57.33 2.18 -29.22
CA GLU A 618 -57.88 3.12 -30.22
C GLU A 618 -57.28 2.90 -31.62
N ALA A 619 -55.99 2.56 -31.71
CA ALA A 619 -55.34 2.25 -32.97
C ALA A 619 -55.90 0.95 -33.59
N ILE A 620 -56.13 -0.10 -32.79
CA ILE A 620 -56.74 -1.36 -33.26
C ILE A 620 -58.18 -1.11 -33.72
N SER A 621 -58.98 -0.36 -32.95
CA SER A 621 -60.35 0.01 -33.33
C SER A 621 -60.38 0.77 -34.66
N LEU A 622 -59.48 1.75 -34.86
CA LEU A 622 -59.39 2.51 -36.11
C LEU A 622 -58.94 1.67 -37.32
N ILE A 623 -58.19 0.58 -37.10
CA ILE A 623 -57.79 -0.34 -38.17
C ILE A 623 -58.99 -1.21 -38.59
N ILE A 624 -59.82 -1.63 -37.64
CA ILE A 624 -60.92 -2.58 -37.87
C ILE A 624 -62.23 -1.90 -38.29
N GLU A 625 -62.57 -0.75 -37.71
CA GLU A 625 -63.82 -0.03 -37.98
C GLU A 625 -63.74 0.75 -39.30
N ASP A 626 -64.84 0.76 -40.06
CA ASP A 626 -64.95 1.56 -41.29
C ASP A 626 -64.86 3.06 -40.93
N LYS A 627 -64.11 3.83 -41.73
CA LYS A 627 -63.61 5.20 -41.42
C LYS A 627 -64.69 6.29 -41.27
N ASN A 628 -65.96 5.89 -41.27
CA ASN A 628 -67.15 6.71 -41.14
C ASN A 628 -67.83 6.62 -39.74
N SER A 629 -67.08 6.22 -38.71
CA SER A 629 -67.59 6.20 -37.32
C SER A 629 -68.20 7.54 -36.89
N GLU A 630 -69.41 7.50 -36.33
CA GLU A 630 -70.13 8.69 -35.81
C GLU A 630 -69.47 9.27 -34.53
N SER A 631 -68.47 8.59 -33.95
CA SER A 631 -67.73 9.02 -32.75
C SER A 631 -66.22 8.93 -32.96
N PRO A 632 -65.55 9.98 -33.46
CA PRO A 632 -64.12 9.96 -33.72
C PRO A 632 -63.29 9.88 -32.43
N PRO A 633 -62.12 9.22 -32.45
CA PRO A 633 -61.24 9.13 -31.29
C PRO A 633 -60.70 10.50 -30.88
N LYS A 634 -60.49 10.68 -29.58
CA LYS A 634 -59.99 11.92 -29.01
C LYS A 634 -58.47 11.89 -28.93
N PHE A 635 -57.82 12.46 -29.93
CA PHE A 635 -56.36 12.54 -29.99
C PHE A 635 -55.76 13.33 -28.81
N GLN A 636 -54.72 12.76 -28.21
CA GLN A 636 -53.96 13.39 -27.15
C GLN A 636 -52.82 14.25 -27.71
N ALA A 637 -52.23 15.08 -26.84
CA ALA A 637 -51.12 15.93 -27.20
C ALA A 637 -49.83 15.10 -27.39
N ALA A 638 -49.07 15.38 -28.45
CA ALA A 638 -47.89 14.62 -28.81
C ALA A 638 -46.79 14.69 -27.74
N LYS A 639 -46.18 13.55 -27.41
CA LYS A 639 -45.02 13.44 -26.50
C LYS A 639 -43.68 13.39 -27.26
N ILE A 640 -43.73 13.02 -28.54
CA ILE A 640 -42.59 12.95 -29.45
C ILE A 640 -42.96 13.71 -30.72
N ARG A 641 -41.99 14.31 -31.39
CA ARG A 641 -42.23 15.02 -32.66
C ARG A 641 -42.64 14.02 -33.75
N VAL A 642 -43.73 14.31 -34.45
CA VAL A 642 -44.22 13.49 -35.56
C VAL A 642 -44.07 14.28 -36.85
N ILE A 643 -43.33 13.77 -37.83
CA ILE A 643 -43.27 14.37 -39.17
C ILE A 643 -44.40 13.78 -40.00
N LEU A 644 -45.22 14.65 -40.58
CA LEU A 644 -46.34 14.28 -41.42
C LEU A 644 -45.84 13.97 -42.84
N PRO A 645 -46.05 12.75 -43.35
CA PRO A 645 -45.48 12.32 -44.62
C PRO A 645 -46.07 13.04 -45.84
N ILE A 646 -47.31 13.54 -45.74
CA ILE A 646 -48.02 14.20 -46.85
C ILE A 646 -47.70 15.69 -46.91
N SER A 647 -47.90 16.42 -45.80
CA SER A 647 -47.67 17.87 -45.77
C SER A 647 -46.23 18.28 -45.47
N GLY A 648 -45.40 17.38 -44.95
CA GLY A 648 -44.08 17.71 -44.42
C GLY A 648 -44.11 18.53 -43.12
N LYS A 649 -45.28 18.83 -42.56
CA LYS A 649 -45.35 19.56 -41.29
C LYS A 649 -44.91 18.67 -40.14
N THR A 650 -44.42 19.28 -39.06
CA THR A 650 -44.08 18.59 -37.83
C THR A 650 -45.13 18.88 -36.77
N ILE A 651 -45.77 17.85 -36.23
CA ILE A 651 -46.53 17.95 -34.97
C ILE A 651 -45.49 18.08 -33.84
N LYS A 652 -45.53 19.20 -33.13
CA LYS A 652 -44.61 19.49 -32.02
C LYS A 652 -45.06 18.79 -30.75
N ILE A 653 -44.13 18.64 -29.81
CA ILE A 653 -44.46 18.15 -28.46
C ILE A 653 -45.50 19.11 -27.84
N HIS A 654 -46.53 18.54 -27.23
CA HIS A 654 -47.72 19.20 -26.68
C HIS A 654 -48.74 19.74 -27.69
N GLU A 655 -48.54 19.53 -28.99
CA GLU A 655 -49.52 19.85 -30.02
C GLU A 655 -50.54 18.70 -30.18
N THR A 656 -51.81 19.04 -30.40
CA THR A 656 -52.90 18.11 -30.68
C THR A 656 -53.33 18.24 -32.13
N ILE A 657 -53.70 17.14 -32.77
CA ILE A 657 -54.38 17.14 -34.08
C ILE A 657 -55.84 16.75 -33.91
N ASP A 658 -56.71 17.20 -34.81
CA ASP A 658 -58.10 16.75 -34.85
C ASP A 658 -58.30 15.60 -35.86
N TYR A 659 -59.49 14.99 -35.84
CA TYR A 659 -59.82 13.86 -36.71
C TYR A 659 -59.84 14.20 -38.20
N ASN A 660 -60.21 15.43 -38.57
CA ASN A 660 -60.20 15.86 -39.96
C ASN A 660 -58.77 16.04 -40.47
N GLN A 661 -57.90 16.62 -39.64
CA GLN A 661 -56.47 16.76 -39.90
C GLN A 661 -55.82 15.39 -40.00
N TRP A 662 -56.15 14.46 -39.10
CA TRP A 662 -55.67 13.08 -39.18
C TRP A 662 -56.10 12.39 -40.48
N GLN A 663 -57.39 12.47 -40.83
CA GLN A 663 -57.92 11.91 -42.08
C GLN A 663 -57.24 12.51 -43.31
N LYS A 664 -56.88 13.80 -43.30
CA LYS A 664 -56.20 14.45 -44.41
C LYS A 664 -54.73 14.05 -44.54
N GLU A 665 -54.04 13.89 -43.42
CA GLU A 665 -52.58 13.69 -43.37
C GLU A 665 -52.16 12.22 -43.35
N PHE A 666 -53.08 11.30 -43.02
CA PHE A 666 -52.76 9.87 -42.80
C PHE A 666 -53.67 8.89 -43.56
N ASN A 667 -54.48 9.34 -44.53
CA ASN A 667 -55.37 8.43 -45.27
C ASN A 667 -54.60 7.36 -46.06
N VAL A 668 -54.85 6.10 -45.70
CA VAL A 668 -54.18 4.88 -46.21
C VAL A 668 -54.30 4.69 -47.74
N ASN A 669 -55.23 5.38 -48.42
CA ASN A 669 -55.41 5.26 -49.88
C ASN A 669 -54.36 5.99 -50.73
N ASN A 670 -53.50 6.82 -50.12
CA ASN A 670 -52.39 7.44 -50.83
C ASN A 670 -51.15 6.53 -50.74
N ASN A 671 -50.85 5.83 -51.83
CA ASN A 671 -49.62 5.04 -52.03
C ASN A 671 -48.37 5.95 -52.10
N MET A 672 -47.96 6.51 -50.96
CA MET A 672 -46.64 7.11 -50.82
C MET A 672 -45.68 6.02 -50.35
N ASN A 673 -44.76 5.61 -51.24
CA ASN A 673 -43.67 4.72 -50.88
C ASN A 673 -42.71 5.44 -49.92
N ALA A 674 -42.25 4.75 -48.87
CA ALA A 674 -41.23 5.24 -47.93
C ALA A 674 -39.88 5.61 -48.61
N GLU A 675 -39.72 5.25 -49.89
CA GLU A 675 -38.56 5.60 -50.75
C GLU A 675 -38.51 7.10 -51.11
N ASN A 676 -39.59 7.86 -50.93
CA ASN A 676 -39.66 9.30 -51.21
C ASN A 676 -39.34 10.18 -49.98
N LEU A 677 -38.29 9.82 -49.23
CA LEU A 677 -37.77 10.63 -48.10
C LEU A 677 -36.98 11.95 -48.40
N PRO A 678 -36.75 12.46 -49.64
CA PRO A 678 -35.52 13.23 -49.90
C PRO A 678 -35.58 14.78 -49.83
N SER A 679 -36.31 15.41 -48.90
CA SER A 679 -36.13 16.88 -48.68
C SER A 679 -36.42 17.40 -47.27
N LEU A 680 -37.22 16.67 -46.48
CA LEU A 680 -37.66 17.13 -45.16
C LEU A 680 -36.67 16.90 -44.02
N LEU A 681 -35.65 16.08 -44.26
CA LEU A 681 -34.66 15.68 -43.26
C LEU A 681 -33.22 16.06 -43.65
N SER A 682 -32.99 16.55 -44.88
CA SER A 682 -31.66 16.80 -45.43
C SER A 682 -30.81 17.81 -44.64
N ASP A 683 -31.46 18.69 -43.87
CA ASP A 683 -30.79 19.71 -43.04
C ASP A 683 -30.57 19.28 -41.58
N SER A 684 -30.91 18.04 -41.22
CA SER A 684 -30.95 17.61 -39.82
C SER A 684 -29.94 16.50 -39.53
N ASN A 685 -29.01 16.72 -38.60
CA ASN A 685 -28.07 15.71 -38.09
C ASN A 685 -28.83 14.64 -37.27
N VAL A 686 -29.70 13.85 -37.91
CA VAL A 686 -30.66 12.88 -37.34
C VAL A 686 -30.32 11.48 -37.86
N ILE A 687 -30.42 10.47 -36.99
CA ILE A 687 -30.25 9.06 -37.36
C ILE A 687 -31.61 8.49 -37.77
N LEU A 688 -31.74 7.96 -38.98
CA LEU A 688 -33.00 7.44 -39.51
C LEU A 688 -33.02 5.91 -39.36
N LEU A 689 -33.91 5.37 -38.53
CA LEU A 689 -34.11 3.93 -38.37
C LEU A 689 -35.44 3.52 -39.01
N ASP A 690 -35.38 2.72 -40.06
CA ASP A 690 -36.55 2.03 -40.59
C ASP A 690 -36.82 0.78 -39.74
N LEU A 691 -37.93 0.77 -39.01
CA LEU A 691 -38.26 -0.32 -38.10
C LEU A 691 -38.65 -1.61 -38.83
N CYS A 692 -39.08 -1.53 -40.08
CA CYS A 692 -39.49 -2.68 -40.88
C CYS A 692 -38.30 -3.37 -41.52
N SER A 693 -37.37 -2.59 -42.11
CA SER A 693 -36.14 -3.15 -42.68
C SER A 693 -35.06 -3.42 -41.62
N LEU A 694 -35.17 -2.77 -40.46
CA LEU A 694 -34.15 -2.72 -39.39
C LEU A 694 -32.83 -2.11 -39.84
N GLU A 695 -32.87 -1.16 -40.76
CA GLU A 695 -31.67 -0.51 -41.31
C GLU A 695 -31.61 0.97 -40.93
N ILE A 696 -30.39 1.43 -40.68
CA ILE A 696 -30.09 2.86 -40.59
C ILE A 696 -29.98 3.42 -42.01
N LYS A 697 -30.85 4.36 -42.37
CA LYS A 697 -30.83 5.01 -43.69
C LYS A 697 -29.88 6.21 -43.67
N SER A 698 -28.98 6.31 -44.64
CA SER A 698 -28.08 7.48 -44.80
C SER A 698 -28.81 8.67 -45.43
N HIS A 699 -28.34 9.89 -45.17
CA HIS A 699 -28.82 11.08 -45.90
C HIS A 699 -28.39 11.07 -47.38
N ASP A 700 -27.24 10.44 -47.68
CA ASP A 700 -26.69 10.22 -49.02
C ASP A 700 -27.10 8.88 -49.68
N TYR A 701 -28.10 8.17 -49.13
CA TYR A 701 -28.67 6.95 -49.75
C TYR A 701 -29.26 7.21 -51.15
N LEU A 702 -29.32 8.47 -51.59
CA LEU A 702 -29.66 8.91 -52.94
C LEU A 702 -28.48 8.93 -53.92
N LYS A 703 -27.23 8.68 -53.51
CA LYS A 703 -26.08 8.94 -54.40
C LYS A 703 -24.97 7.90 -54.52
N GLN A 704 -24.84 6.89 -53.66
CA GLN A 704 -23.77 5.88 -53.85
C GLN A 704 -24.11 4.54 -53.17
N LEU A 705 -24.50 3.57 -53.99
CA LEU A 705 -24.49 2.13 -53.70
C LEU A 705 -23.27 1.58 -54.44
N ASP A 706 -22.27 1.07 -53.73
CA ASP A 706 -21.45 0.00 -54.28
C ASP A 706 -21.25 -1.07 -53.20
N ASP A 707 -21.71 -2.26 -53.58
CA ASP A 707 -21.49 -3.60 -53.07
C ASP A 707 -21.86 -3.95 -51.62
N TYR A 708 -23.14 -4.30 -51.43
CA TYR A 708 -23.52 -5.64 -50.96
C TYR A 708 -24.89 -6.01 -51.53
N ASN A 709 -24.90 -6.48 -52.78
CA ASN A 709 -26.07 -7.13 -53.38
C ASN A 709 -26.29 -8.49 -52.72
N ILE A 710 -27.28 -8.59 -51.84
CA ILE A 710 -27.83 -9.89 -51.43
C ILE A 710 -28.79 -10.33 -52.53
N LYS A 711 -28.39 -11.40 -53.24
CA LYS A 711 -29.26 -12.11 -54.18
C LYS A 711 -30.51 -12.57 -53.45
N SER A 712 -31.66 -12.10 -53.91
CA SER A 712 -32.97 -12.66 -53.58
C SER A 712 -33.06 -14.12 -54.03
N SER A 713 -33.73 -14.95 -53.21
CA SER A 713 -34.15 -16.34 -53.45
C SER A 713 -33.19 -17.45 -52.98
N GLU A 714 -33.22 -17.72 -51.68
CA GLU A 714 -33.06 -19.06 -51.09
C GLU A 714 -33.76 -19.05 -49.72
N GLN A 715 -34.12 -20.20 -49.15
CA GLN A 715 -34.79 -20.29 -47.83
C GLN A 715 -33.90 -19.71 -46.72
N ILE A 716 -34.07 -18.42 -46.45
CA ILE A 716 -33.39 -17.66 -45.39
C ILE A 716 -33.83 -18.23 -44.02
N LYS A 717 -32.88 -18.67 -43.20
CA LYS A 717 -33.15 -19.26 -41.87
C LYS A 717 -33.59 -18.15 -40.90
N SER A 718 -34.33 -18.50 -39.83
CA SER A 718 -34.76 -17.53 -38.80
C SER A 718 -33.60 -16.71 -38.19
N PHE A 719 -32.40 -17.29 -38.13
CA PHE A 719 -31.17 -16.65 -37.64
C PHE A 719 -30.74 -15.43 -38.47
N ASP A 720 -30.99 -15.43 -39.78
CA ASP A 720 -30.57 -14.34 -40.67
C ASP A 720 -31.26 -13.02 -40.30
N TYR A 721 -32.48 -13.07 -39.73
CA TYR A 721 -33.22 -11.88 -39.34
C TYR A 721 -32.78 -11.27 -38.01
N LEU A 722 -32.41 -12.11 -37.03
CA LEU A 722 -31.83 -11.65 -35.77
C LEU A 722 -30.45 -11.03 -36.00
N TYR A 723 -29.69 -11.53 -36.96
CA TYR A 723 -28.43 -10.95 -37.37
C TYR A 723 -28.58 -9.48 -37.79
N TYR A 724 -29.59 -9.12 -38.59
CA TYR A 724 -29.83 -7.72 -38.97
C TYR A 724 -30.19 -6.85 -37.75
N LEU A 725 -31.01 -7.37 -36.84
CA LEU A 725 -31.41 -6.67 -35.63
C LEU A 725 -30.19 -6.33 -34.76
N PHE A 726 -29.35 -7.33 -34.48
CA PHE A 726 -28.12 -7.15 -33.70
C PHE A 726 -27.08 -6.30 -34.42
N SER A 727 -26.96 -6.43 -35.75
CA SER A 727 -26.07 -5.58 -36.55
C SER A 727 -26.43 -4.10 -36.39
N THR A 728 -27.71 -3.78 -36.41
CA THR A 728 -28.18 -2.39 -36.22
C THR A 728 -28.02 -1.91 -34.78
N LEU A 729 -28.24 -2.78 -33.79
CA LEU A 729 -27.95 -2.49 -32.39
C LEU A 729 -26.46 -2.16 -32.18
N ILE A 730 -25.57 -2.97 -32.75
CA ILE A 730 -24.12 -2.77 -32.72
C ILE A 730 -23.74 -1.45 -33.40
N LYS A 731 -24.34 -1.10 -34.54
CA LYS A 731 -24.11 0.20 -35.20
C LYS A 731 -24.47 1.37 -34.29
N PHE A 732 -25.61 1.32 -33.60
CA PHE A 732 -25.95 2.35 -32.60
C PHE A 732 -24.91 2.44 -31.48
N TRP A 733 -24.46 1.29 -30.97
CA TRP A 733 -23.42 1.25 -29.98
C TRP A 733 -22.10 1.83 -30.49
N LEU A 734 -21.67 1.53 -31.72
CA LEU A 734 -20.48 2.14 -32.35
C LEU A 734 -20.62 3.65 -32.56
N MET A 735 -21.85 4.15 -32.74
CA MET A 735 -22.16 5.58 -32.81
C MET A 735 -22.15 6.29 -31.44
N GLY A 736 -21.89 5.56 -30.35
CA GLY A 736 -21.80 6.10 -28.99
C GLY A 736 -23.13 6.10 -28.23
N LEU A 737 -24.19 5.48 -28.75
CA LEU A 737 -25.44 5.33 -28.00
C LEU A 737 -25.25 4.35 -26.84
N LYS A 738 -25.91 4.64 -25.72
CA LYS A 738 -25.92 3.76 -24.54
C LYS A 738 -26.93 2.64 -24.76
N ILE A 739 -26.44 1.40 -24.83
CA ILE A 739 -27.25 0.19 -24.90
C ILE A 739 -27.35 -0.40 -23.50
N ASP A 740 -28.54 -0.81 -23.09
CA ASP A 740 -28.73 -1.62 -21.90
C ASP A 740 -28.54 -3.10 -22.25
N TRP A 741 -27.27 -3.53 -22.29
CA TRP A 741 -26.91 -4.90 -22.67
C TRP A 741 -27.54 -5.97 -21.77
N SER A 742 -27.85 -5.64 -20.50
CA SER A 742 -28.51 -6.55 -19.57
C SER A 742 -29.92 -6.96 -20.03
N LYS A 743 -30.51 -6.17 -20.94
CA LYS A 743 -31.84 -6.36 -21.50
C LYS A 743 -31.86 -6.93 -22.91
N VAL A 744 -30.71 -7.03 -23.58
CA VAL A 744 -30.60 -7.54 -24.96
C VAL A 744 -30.69 -9.06 -25.01
N SER A 745 -30.14 -9.71 -24.00
CA SER A 745 -30.22 -11.16 -23.79
C SER A 745 -30.66 -11.42 -22.36
N ASN A 746 -31.27 -12.58 -22.10
CA ASN A 746 -31.73 -12.96 -20.78
C ASN A 746 -30.56 -13.45 -19.89
N TYR A 747 -29.65 -12.53 -19.55
CA TYR A 747 -28.46 -12.85 -18.77
C TYR A 747 -28.73 -13.22 -17.30
N GLN A 748 -29.99 -13.19 -16.85
CA GLN A 748 -30.36 -13.69 -15.51
C GLN A 748 -30.03 -15.17 -15.30
N GLN A 749 -29.86 -15.92 -16.40
CA GLN A 749 -29.50 -17.35 -16.38
C GLN A 749 -27.99 -17.59 -16.55
N CYS A 750 -27.19 -16.54 -16.71
CA CYS A 750 -25.74 -16.63 -16.90
C CYS A 750 -25.00 -16.57 -15.57
N TYR A 751 -23.82 -17.19 -15.55
CA TYR A 751 -22.97 -17.23 -14.37
C TYR A 751 -21.82 -16.24 -14.54
N PRO A 752 -21.52 -15.42 -13.52
CA PRO A 752 -20.32 -14.59 -13.54
C PRO A 752 -19.08 -15.48 -13.51
N ILE A 753 -18.12 -15.21 -14.40
CA ILE A 753 -16.86 -15.94 -14.56
C ILE A 753 -15.68 -14.95 -14.58
N SER A 754 -14.46 -15.43 -14.33
CA SER A 754 -13.27 -14.62 -14.62
C SER A 754 -13.03 -14.61 -16.12
N VAL A 755 -12.87 -13.43 -16.71
CA VAL A 755 -12.49 -13.22 -18.11
C VAL A 755 -11.36 -12.19 -18.16
N PRO A 756 -10.56 -12.15 -19.25
CA PRO A 756 -9.41 -11.26 -19.33
C PRO A 756 -9.71 -9.80 -18.93
N THR A 757 -8.79 -9.23 -18.16
CA THR A 757 -8.84 -7.83 -17.71
C THR A 757 -8.18 -6.89 -18.73
N TYR A 758 -8.34 -5.59 -18.52
CA TYR A 758 -7.82 -4.53 -19.37
C TYR A 758 -6.30 -4.68 -19.64
N PRO A 759 -5.85 -4.54 -20.90
CA PRO A 759 -4.44 -4.61 -21.25
C PRO A 759 -3.80 -3.22 -21.18
N PHE A 760 -3.27 -2.89 -20.00
CA PHE A 760 -2.55 -1.63 -19.77
C PHE A 760 -1.34 -1.48 -20.70
N GLU A 761 -1.14 -0.27 -21.24
CA GLU A 761 -0.08 0.05 -22.18
C GLU A 761 1.15 0.62 -21.46
N GLY A 762 1.72 -0.22 -20.58
CA GLY A 762 2.78 0.18 -19.67
C GLY A 762 4.00 0.82 -20.35
N GLN A 763 4.29 2.07 -20.00
CA GLN A 763 5.53 2.77 -20.33
C GLN A 763 6.50 2.71 -19.16
N SER A 764 7.81 2.75 -19.44
CA SER A 764 8.83 2.78 -18.38
C SER A 764 8.86 4.14 -17.70
N TYR A 765 8.66 4.15 -16.39
CA TYR A 765 8.80 5.29 -15.50
C TYR A 765 9.75 4.91 -14.37
N TRP A 766 10.97 5.43 -14.48
CA TRP A 766 12.01 5.25 -13.47
C TRP A 766 12.81 6.52 -13.28
N ILE A 767 13.34 6.69 -12.07
CA ILE A 767 14.18 7.82 -11.69
C ILE A 767 15.59 7.62 -12.22
N ASP A 768 16.23 8.70 -12.66
CA ASP A 768 17.59 8.63 -13.18
C ASP A 768 18.57 8.49 -11.99
N VAL A 769 18.84 7.24 -11.60
CA VAL A 769 19.85 6.90 -10.61
C VAL A 769 21.22 7.10 -11.25
N SER A 770 21.71 8.35 -11.28
CA SER A 770 23.12 8.61 -11.56
C SER A 770 23.95 7.79 -10.56
N PRO A 771 24.75 6.80 -11.01
CA PRO A 771 25.65 6.12 -10.12
C PRO A 771 26.72 7.14 -9.75
N LYS A 772 26.60 7.81 -8.60
CA LYS A 772 27.77 8.39 -7.93
C LYS A 772 28.59 7.22 -7.40
N ILE A 773 29.25 6.50 -8.32
CA ILE A 773 30.43 5.71 -8.00
C ILE A 773 31.41 6.71 -7.37
N PRO A 774 31.91 6.47 -6.15
CA PRO A 774 32.96 7.30 -5.57
C PRO A 774 34.13 7.39 -6.55
N ASN A 775 34.45 8.62 -6.97
CA ASN A 775 35.47 9.03 -7.95
C ASN A 775 36.55 8.00 -8.32
N GLN A 776 36.84 7.88 -9.62
CA GLN A 776 37.84 7.03 -10.29
C GLN A 776 39.31 7.16 -9.81
N GLN A 777 39.60 7.91 -8.74
CA GLN A 777 40.86 7.76 -7.99
C GLN A 777 40.88 6.47 -7.14
N SER A 778 39.74 5.79 -6.98
CA SER A 778 39.60 4.52 -6.26
C SER A 778 39.96 3.27 -7.08
N ILE A 779 39.96 3.35 -8.42
CA ILE A 779 40.19 2.18 -9.30
C ILE A 779 41.69 1.92 -9.49
N HIS A 780 42.53 2.95 -9.47
CA HIS A 780 43.99 2.77 -9.55
C HIS A 780 44.62 2.23 -8.24
N ASN A 781 43.87 2.29 -7.13
CA ASN A 781 44.26 1.66 -5.88
C ASN A 781 43.87 0.18 -5.78
N GLN A 782 42.93 -0.31 -6.61
CA GLN A 782 42.49 -1.72 -6.59
C GLN A 782 43.44 -2.68 -7.33
N GLU A 783 44.11 -2.25 -8.41
CA GLU A 783 45.10 -3.10 -9.08
C GLU A 783 46.40 -3.25 -8.26
N ASN A 784 46.75 -2.26 -7.44
CA ASN A 784 47.82 -2.38 -6.45
C ASN A 784 47.39 -3.17 -5.20
N TYR A 785 46.08 -3.23 -4.91
CA TYR A 785 45.53 -4.04 -3.82
C TYR A 785 45.52 -5.55 -4.14
N LEU A 786 45.23 -5.92 -5.39
CA LEU A 786 45.15 -7.33 -5.83
C LEU A 786 46.53 -7.99 -6.04
N LYS A 787 47.60 -7.21 -6.21
CA LYS A 787 48.98 -7.74 -6.28
C LYS A 787 49.71 -7.75 -4.93
N GLY A 788 49.17 -7.09 -3.90
CA GLY A 788 49.72 -7.04 -2.55
C GLY A 788 49.14 -8.05 -1.56
N GLN A 789 48.09 -8.81 -1.92
CA GLN A 789 47.37 -9.73 -1.02
C GLN A 789 47.37 -11.20 -1.48
N GLN A 790 48.47 -11.69 -2.06
CA GLN A 790 48.76 -13.13 -2.02
C GLN A 790 49.73 -13.52 -0.89
N SER A 791 50.03 -12.60 0.02
CA SER A 791 50.71 -12.91 1.28
C SER A 791 50.26 -11.91 2.34
N ASN A 792 49.77 -12.43 3.48
CA ASN A 792 49.43 -11.71 4.72
C ASN A 792 48.00 -11.14 4.88
N ASN A 793 46.97 -11.99 4.80
CA ASN A 793 45.70 -11.74 5.51
C ASN A 793 45.28 -12.95 6.34
N GLN A 794 46.07 -13.23 7.38
CA GLN A 794 45.52 -13.60 8.69
C GLN A 794 45.89 -12.46 9.64
N GLU A 795 44.93 -12.05 10.48
CA GLU A 795 45.05 -11.10 11.61
C GLU A 795 45.01 -9.59 11.31
N ASN A 796 43.91 -8.92 11.75
CA ASN A 796 43.90 -7.75 12.66
C ASN A 796 42.70 -6.79 12.44
N TYR A 797 41.54 -7.13 13.03
CA TYR A 797 40.54 -6.16 13.50
C TYR A 797 39.94 -6.57 14.86
N LEU A 798 40.74 -7.26 15.69
CA LEU A 798 40.50 -7.48 17.11
C LEU A 798 41.86 -7.42 17.79
N THR A 799 42.35 -6.22 18.12
CA THR A 799 43.65 -6.05 18.81
C THR A 799 43.54 -6.26 20.33
N VAL A 800 42.45 -6.84 20.81
CA VAL A 800 42.36 -7.42 22.15
C VAL A 800 41.83 -8.84 22.00
N GLU A 801 42.63 -9.81 22.41
CA GLU A 801 42.24 -11.21 22.50
C GLU A 801 40.91 -11.31 23.27
N PHE A 802 39.91 -12.01 22.72
CA PHE A 802 38.63 -12.19 23.40
C PHE A 802 38.84 -13.00 24.68
N ILE A 803 38.60 -12.37 25.83
CA ILE A 803 38.69 -13.03 27.14
C ILE A 803 37.27 -13.17 27.70
N ALA A 804 36.79 -14.41 27.80
CA ALA A 804 35.50 -14.71 28.40
C ALA A 804 35.47 -14.34 29.90
N PRO A 805 34.28 -14.02 30.48
CA PRO A 805 34.14 -13.76 31.91
C PRO A 805 34.62 -14.94 32.75
N ARG A 806 35.42 -14.63 33.78
CA ARG A 806 36.16 -15.65 34.56
C ARG A 806 35.43 -16.08 35.83
N ASP A 807 34.52 -15.25 36.34
CA ASP A 807 33.73 -15.53 37.52
C ASP A 807 32.29 -15.02 37.39
N ASN A 808 31.47 -15.31 38.40
CA ASN A 808 30.06 -14.95 38.40
C ASN A 808 29.82 -13.42 38.34
N LEU A 809 30.72 -12.63 38.93
CA LEU A 809 30.64 -11.18 38.89
C LEU A 809 30.89 -10.64 37.48
N GLU A 810 31.95 -11.10 36.81
CA GLU A 810 32.24 -10.75 35.43
C GLU A 810 31.15 -11.25 34.47
N MET A 811 30.57 -12.44 34.70
CA MET A 811 29.45 -12.94 33.89
C MET A 811 28.22 -12.03 34.01
N GLN A 812 27.85 -11.65 35.23
CA GLN A 812 26.70 -10.77 35.47
C GLN A 812 26.92 -9.36 34.90
N LEU A 813 28.13 -8.81 35.04
CA LEU A 813 28.48 -7.53 34.43
C LEU A 813 28.48 -7.61 32.91
N THR A 814 29.04 -8.68 32.32
CA THR A 814 29.01 -8.90 30.87
C THR A 814 27.58 -8.99 30.36
N GLU A 815 26.67 -9.65 31.10
CA GLU A 815 25.26 -9.74 30.71
C GLU A 815 24.56 -8.38 30.76
N ILE A 816 24.79 -7.59 31.82
CA ILE A 816 24.33 -6.20 31.90
C ILE A 816 24.88 -5.38 30.73
N TRP A 817 26.15 -5.58 30.35
CA TRP A 817 26.74 -4.89 29.21
C TRP A 817 26.11 -5.33 27.88
N ARG A 818 25.86 -6.62 27.66
CA ARG A 818 25.18 -7.14 26.47
C ARG A 818 23.77 -6.61 26.34
N GLU A 819 23.01 -6.62 27.43
CA GLU A 819 21.64 -6.13 27.48
C GLU A 819 21.57 -4.64 27.14
N VAL A 820 22.50 -3.86 27.67
CA VAL A 820 22.48 -2.41 27.54
C VAL A 820 23.10 -1.92 26.22
N LEU A 821 24.15 -2.59 25.70
CA LEU A 821 24.81 -2.26 24.42
C LEU A 821 24.17 -2.94 23.19
N GLY A 822 23.40 -4.02 23.38
CA GLY A 822 22.82 -4.78 22.27
C GLY A 822 23.84 -5.60 21.47
N ILE A 823 24.98 -5.95 22.06
CA ILE A 823 26.07 -6.72 21.43
C ILE A 823 26.10 -8.14 22.00
N GLN A 824 26.19 -9.16 21.13
CA GLN A 824 26.07 -10.57 21.54
C GLN A 824 27.33 -11.12 22.23
N THR A 825 28.52 -10.68 21.82
CA THR A 825 29.80 -11.15 22.38
C THR A 825 30.59 -9.95 22.90
N ILE A 826 30.80 -9.93 24.23
CA ILE A 826 31.60 -8.94 24.94
C ILE A 826 32.60 -9.71 25.80
N GLY A 827 33.89 -9.48 25.55
CA GLY A 827 34.99 -9.95 26.36
C GLY A 827 35.24 -9.01 27.54
N VAL A 828 35.85 -9.51 28.61
CA VAL A 828 36.00 -8.72 29.85
C VAL A 828 36.93 -7.51 29.72
N LYS A 829 37.78 -7.50 28.68
CA LYS A 829 38.69 -6.41 28.36
C LYS A 829 38.16 -5.48 27.27
N ASP A 830 36.98 -5.75 26.72
CA ASP A 830 36.42 -4.89 25.69
C ASP A 830 36.04 -3.54 26.30
N ASN A 831 36.47 -2.48 25.63
CA ASN A 831 36.21 -1.12 26.08
C ASN A 831 34.78 -0.71 25.72
N PHE A 832 34.00 -0.29 26.71
CA PHE A 832 32.59 0.12 26.59
C PHE A 832 32.34 1.12 25.45
N PHE A 833 33.22 2.10 25.29
CA PHE A 833 33.05 3.15 24.27
C PHE A 833 33.44 2.67 22.87
N ASN A 834 34.43 1.77 22.76
CA ASN A 834 34.80 1.14 21.48
C ASN A 834 33.68 0.22 20.97
N LEU A 835 32.92 -0.38 21.91
CA LEU A 835 31.71 -1.14 21.62
C LEU A 835 30.51 -0.25 21.26
N GLY A 836 30.70 1.05 20.99
CA GLY A 836 29.62 1.96 20.62
C GLY A 836 28.77 2.45 21.80
N GLY A 837 29.23 2.27 23.04
CA GLY A 837 28.56 2.77 24.23
C GLY A 837 28.49 4.30 24.27
N GLN A 838 27.29 4.83 24.52
CA GLN A 838 27.00 6.27 24.60
C GLN A 838 26.38 6.66 25.96
N SER A 839 26.20 7.95 26.21
CA SER A 839 25.75 8.52 27.51
C SER A 839 24.48 7.87 28.08
N LEU A 840 23.45 7.64 27.26
CA LEU A 840 22.20 7.03 27.71
C LEU A 840 22.35 5.53 28.03
N VAL A 841 23.20 4.85 27.26
CA VAL A 841 23.57 3.44 27.45
C VAL A 841 24.34 3.30 28.77
N ALA A 842 25.30 4.19 29.04
CA ALA A 842 26.01 4.21 30.31
C ALA A 842 25.09 4.45 31.52
N VAL A 843 24.11 5.36 31.42
CA VAL A 843 23.16 5.59 32.54
C VAL A 843 22.34 4.34 32.83
N LYS A 844 21.87 3.64 31.79
CA LYS A 844 21.17 2.36 31.94
C LYS A 844 22.09 1.29 32.54
N LEU A 845 23.35 1.25 32.10
CA LEU A 845 24.37 0.32 32.59
C LEU A 845 24.53 0.47 34.11
N PHE A 846 24.80 1.68 34.59
CA PHE A 846 25.02 1.92 36.02
C PHE A 846 23.74 1.77 36.87
N ALA A 847 22.57 2.10 36.33
CA ALA A 847 21.30 1.82 37.01
C ALA A 847 21.05 0.32 37.18
N GLN A 848 21.44 -0.50 36.20
CA GLN A 848 21.37 -1.96 36.31
C GLN A 848 22.43 -2.51 37.27
N ILE A 849 23.66 -1.98 37.25
CA ILE A 849 24.70 -2.35 38.21
C ILE A 849 24.25 -2.04 39.65
N GLU A 850 23.68 -0.86 39.91
CA GLU A 850 23.14 -0.49 41.23
C GLU A 850 21.98 -1.41 41.64
N LYS A 851 21.07 -1.71 40.70
CA LYS A 851 19.93 -2.60 40.95
C LYS A 851 20.37 -4.00 41.35
N VAL A 852 21.36 -4.55 40.65
CA VAL A 852 21.85 -5.93 40.79
C VAL A 852 22.82 -6.07 41.97
N PHE A 853 23.79 -5.17 42.09
CA PHE A 853 24.87 -5.29 43.08
C PHE A 853 24.69 -4.41 44.33
N LYS A 854 23.66 -3.56 44.37
CA LYS A 854 23.40 -2.61 45.49
C LYS A 854 24.55 -1.66 45.79
N VAL A 855 25.44 -1.43 44.82
CA VAL A 855 26.54 -0.48 44.90
C VAL A 855 26.23 0.68 43.96
N ASN A 856 26.22 1.90 44.49
CA ASN A 856 26.14 3.11 43.67
C ASN A 856 27.55 3.49 43.21
N LEU A 857 27.74 3.55 41.88
CA LEU A 857 28.98 3.97 41.24
C LEU A 857 28.69 5.25 40.42
N PRO A 858 29.50 6.31 40.59
CA PRO A 858 29.40 7.51 39.75
C PRO A 858 29.54 7.17 38.26
N LEU A 859 28.77 7.82 37.38
CA LEU A 859 28.78 7.49 35.93
C LEU A 859 30.18 7.69 35.32
N VAL A 860 30.92 8.66 35.85
CA VAL A 860 32.31 8.96 35.48
C VAL A 860 33.26 7.79 35.66
N THR A 861 32.91 6.81 36.51
CA THR A 861 33.69 5.57 36.71
C THR A 861 33.97 4.87 35.37
N LEU A 862 33.08 5.02 34.37
CA LEU A 862 33.25 4.41 33.06
C LEU A 862 34.43 4.95 32.26
N PHE A 863 34.86 6.20 32.49
CA PHE A 863 36.06 6.75 31.85
C PHE A 863 37.35 6.16 32.42
N GLN A 864 37.35 5.85 33.72
CA GLN A 864 38.54 5.36 34.43
C GLN A 864 38.61 3.82 34.44
N ALA A 865 37.45 3.17 34.36
CA ALA A 865 37.28 1.72 34.30
C ALA A 865 36.34 1.34 33.13
N PRO A 866 36.75 1.58 31.87
CA PRO A 866 35.93 1.35 30.70
C PRO A 866 35.77 -0.12 30.29
N THR A 867 36.15 -1.11 31.10
CA THR A 867 35.99 -2.55 30.79
C THR A 867 35.26 -3.31 31.90
N VAL A 868 34.64 -4.44 31.57
CA VAL A 868 33.99 -5.33 32.57
C VAL A 868 34.98 -5.77 33.63
N GLU A 869 36.22 -6.11 33.26
CA GLU A 869 37.30 -6.49 34.18
C GLU A 869 37.58 -5.38 35.21
N GLN A 870 37.65 -4.12 34.76
CA GLN A 870 37.97 -3.00 35.63
C GLN A 870 36.81 -2.63 36.56
N ILE A 871 35.57 -2.70 36.07
CA ILE A 871 34.37 -2.52 36.91
C ILE A 871 34.22 -3.67 37.92
N ALA A 872 34.49 -4.91 37.50
CA ALA A 872 34.48 -6.07 38.39
C ALA A 872 35.52 -5.91 39.51
N ARG A 873 36.72 -5.41 39.21
CA ARG A 873 37.74 -5.12 40.22
C ARG A 873 37.24 -4.12 41.27
N ILE A 874 36.63 -3.00 40.85
CA ILE A 874 36.06 -1.99 41.76
C ILE A 874 34.96 -2.59 42.64
N LEU A 875 34.10 -3.44 42.06
CA LEU A 875 33.02 -4.10 42.80
C LEU A 875 33.55 -5.16 43.78
N ARG A 876 34.62 -5.91 43.44
CA ARG A 876 35.28 -6.85 44.36
C ARG A 876 35.88 -6.12 45.55
N GLU A 877 36.55 -5.00 45.31
CA GLU A 877 37.16 -4.18 46.37
C GLU A 877 36.09 -3.65 47.33
N LYS A 878 34.93 -3.21 46.83
CA LYS A 878 33.79 -2.80 47.67
C LYS A 878 33.01 -3.97 48.32
N ALA A 879 33.09 -5.18 47.78
CA ALA A 879 32.35 -6.35 48.28
C ALA A 879 33.08 -7.10 49.41
N VAL A 880 34.38 -6.87 49.60
CA VAL A 880 35.19 -7.45 50.71
C VAL A 880 35.04 -6.63 52.02
N GLU A 881 34.31 -5.51 51.99
CA GLU A 881 34.22 -4.53 53.09
C GLU A 881 33.02 -4.77 54.05
N THR A 882 33.07 -5.84 54.85
CA THR A 882 32.12 -6.06 55.97
C THR A 882 32.81 -6.17 57.35
N ASP A 883 33.80 -5.33 57.65
CA ASP A 883 34.32 -5.17 59.03
C ASP A 883 34.66 -3.68 59.33
N PRO A 884 34.12 -3.02 60.39
CA PRO A 884 34.11 -1.56 60.50
C PRO A 884 35.35 -0.88 61.09
N GLN A 885 36.48 -1.55 61.34
CA GLN A 885 37.53 -0.94 62.21
C GLN A 885 38.96 -0.85 61.68
N THR A 886 39.26 -1.13 60.41
CA THR A 886 40.65 -0.96 59.97
C THR A 886 40.79 -0.48 58.53
N HIS A 887 41.43 0.69 58.42
CA HIS A 887 42.23 1.18 57.30
C HIS A 887 41.58 2.09 56.24
N SER A 888 41.47 3.35 56.65
CA SER A 888 41.43 4.58 55.84
C SER A 888 42.77 4.95 55.16
N LEU A 889 43.49 4.03 54.48
CA LEU A 889 44.83 4.39 53.97
C LEU A 889 45.29 3.86 52.58
N ARG A 890 44.47 3.19 51.75
CA ARG A 890 44.97 2.75 50.41
C ARG A 890 44.09 2.94 49.17
N LEU A 891 42.80 3.27 49.28
CA LEU A 891 41.95 3.57 48.12
C LEU A 891 41.55 5.05 47.96
N GLU A 892 41.81 5.89 48.97
CA GLU A 892 41.47 7.33 48.95
C GLU A 892 42.29 8.14 47.92
N SER A 893 43.34 7.57 47.31
CA SER A 893 44.23 8.32 46.42
C SER A 893 43.84 8.31 44.93
N GLN A 894 42.82 7.58 44.49
CA GLN A 894 42.48 7.48 43.05
C GLN A 894 41.05 7.87 42.67
N LEU A 895 40.12 7.86 43.62
CA LEU A 895 38.81 8.47 43.47
C LEU A 895 38.71 9.50 44.58
N ASN A 896 39.08 10.75 44.32
CA ASN A 896 38.79 11.84 45.24
C ASN A 896 37.39 12.37 44.90
N PRO A 897 36.31 11.91 45.56
CA PRO A 897 34.96 12.38 45.28
C PRO A 897 34.77 13.88 45.52
N GLN A 898 35.77 14.57 46.09
CA GLN A 898 35.76 16.02 46.29
C GLN A 898 36.42 16.82 45.15
N SER A 899 37.11 16.18 44.20
CA SER A 899 37.75 16.91 43.08
C SER A 899 36.73 17.27 42.01
N SER A 900 36.73 18.52 41.60
CA SER A 900 35.95 19.00 40.44
C SER A 900 36.59 18.63 39.10
N LEU A 901 37.78 18.04 39.10
CA LEU A 901 38.55 17.70 37.89
C LEU A 901 38.48 16.19 37.61
N VAL A 902 37.89 15.87 36.46
CA VAL A 902 37.69 14.50 36.00
C VAL A 902 38.68 14.15 34.92
N ALA A 903 39.53 13.15 35.15
CA ALA A 903 40.37 12.56 34.12
C ALA A 903 39.52 11.73 33.15
N MET A 904 39.25 12.27 31.96
CA MET A 904 38.53 11.56 30.89
C MET A 904 39.47 10.65 30.09
N GLN A 905 40.73 11.09 29.95
CA GLN A 905 41.85 10.32 29.46
C GLN A 905 43.11 10.78 30.19
N SER A 906 43.70 9.93 31.04
CA SER A 906 44.88 10.29 31.85
C SER A 906 46.21 9.88 31.23
N SER A 907 46.19 9.10 30.15
CA SER A 907 47.38 8.61 29.45
C SER A 907 47.84 9.58 28.36
N GLY A 908 49.15 9.62 28.12
CA GLY A 908 49.75 10.38 27.03
C GLY A 908 50.94 11.24 27.45
N ALA A 909 51.87 11.47 26.53
CA ALA A 909 53.05 12.32 26.75
C ALA A 909 52.87 13.77 26.26
N LYS A 910 51.83 14.03 25.45
CA LYS A 910 51.49 15.40 25.02
C LYS A 910 50.90 16.21 26.17
N ARG A 911 50.85 17.53 25.98
CA ARG A 911 50.37 18.43 27.04
C ARG A 911 48.88 18.24 27.33
N PRO A 912 48.46 18.18 28.61
CA PRO A 912 47.06 18.05 29.00
C PRO A 912 46.15 19.14 28.43
N PHE A 913 44.95 18.74 28.01
CA PHE A 913 43.86 19.64 27.63
C PHE A 913 42.76 19.66 28.70
N PHE A 914 42.39 20.84 29.18
CA PHE A 914 41.39 21.03 30.22
C PHE A 914 40.10 21.65 29.64
N LEU A 915 38.99 20.92 29.70
CA LEU A 915 37.71 21.26 29.07
C LEU A 915 36.63 21.59 30.11
N VAL A 916 36.03 22.78 29.99
CA VAL A 916 34.87 23.19 30.80
C VAL A 916 33.56 22.96 30.03
N PRO A 917 32.65 22.09 30.50
CA PRO A 917 31.39 21.79 29.80
C PRO A 917 30.35 22.92 29.95
N GLY A 918 29.39 23.03 29.01
CA GLY A 918 28.41 24.10 28.98
C GLY A 918 27.20 23.95 29.90
N GLY A 919 26.80 22.74 30.29
CA GLY A 919 25.58 22.49 31.07
C GLY A 919 25.67 22.74 32.59
N GLY A 920 26.84 23.18 33.08
CA GLY A 920 27.10 23.25 34.51
C GLY A 920 27.74 22.00 35.08
N GLY A 921 28.32 21.13 34.24
CA GLY A 921 29.29 20.12 34.66
C GLY A 921 28.67 19.00 35.48
N GLY A 922 27.57 18.43 35.03
CA GLY A 922 27.08 17.18 35.62
C GLY A 922 27.89 15.95 35.20
N GLU A 923 27.93 14.90 36.03
CA GLU A 923 28.55 13.61 35.66
C GLU A 923 28.00 13.05 34.32
N ASN A 924 26.73 13.32 34.03
CA ASN A 924 26.05 12.92 32.80
C ASN A 924 26.39 13.81 31.58
N GLU A 925 27.09 14.93 31.78
CA GLU A 925 27.44 15.88 30.72
C GLU A 925 28.86 15.66 30.19
N LEU A 926 29.80 15.19 31.03
CA LEU A 926 31.14 14.86 30.55
C LEU A 926 31.14 13.68 29.58
N ILE A 927 30.18 12.75 29.70
CA ILE A 927 30.11 11.59 28.81
C ILE A 927 29.80 11.94 27.34
N ILE A 928 29.23 13.12 27.06
CA ILE A 928 28.98 13.56 25.67
C ILE A 928 30.29 13.80 24.90
N TYR A 929 31.39 14.08 25.61
CA TYR A 929 32.70 14.29 24.96
C TYR A 929 33.49 12.99 24.81
N ALA A 930 32.96 11.83 25.20
CA ALA A 930 33.70 10.56 25.11
C ALA A 930 34.21 10.26 23.69
N LYS A 931 33.35 10.42 22.67
CA LYS A 931 33.74 10.23 21.26
C LYS A 931 34.74 11.31 20.81
N LEU A 932 34.59 12.55 21.27
CA LEU A 932 35.55 13.62 20.99
C LEU A 932 36.93 13.29 21.57
N VAL A 933 37.01 12.93 22.85
CA VAL A 933 38.26 12.57 23.54
C VAL A 933 38.94 11.37 22.86
N TYR A 934 38.17 10.34 22.49
CA TYR A 934 38.68 9.20 21.74
C TYR A 934 39.37 9.63 20.43
N LEU A 935 38.74 10.52 19.67
CA LEU A 935 39.24 10.99 18.38
C LEU A 935 40.45 11.94 18.50
N LEU A 936 40.61 12.63 19.64
CA LEU A 936 41.84 13.41 19.93
C LEU A 936 43.08 12.50 20.06
N GLY A 937 42.88 11.20 20.35
CA GLY A 937 43.91 10.18 20.39
C GLY A 937 44.56 10.02 21.77
N GLN A 938 45.12 8.84 22.04
CA GLN A 938 45.60 8.45 23.38
C GLN A 938 46.90 9.13 23.84
N GLU A 939 47.58 9.88 22.96
CA GLU A 939 48.84 10.54 23.30
C GLU A 939 48.67 11.83 24.10
N ARG A 940 47.45 12.38 24.20
CA ARG A 940 47.16 13.65 24.87
C ARG A 940 46.21 13.45 26.06
N PRO A 941 46.63 13.72 27.29
CA PRO A 941 45.72 13.69 28.43
C PRO A 941 44.59 14.72 28.27
N VAL A 942 43.36 14.34 28.61
CA VAL A 942 42.17 15.22 28.57
C VAL A 942 41.42 15.14 29.90
N TYR A 943 41.15 16.32 30.47
CA TYR A 943 40.47 16.48 31.74
C TYR A 943 39.23 17.37 31.56
N GLY A 944 38.10 16.94 32.12
CA GLY A 944 36.84 17.69 32.13
C GLY A 944 36.48 18.19 33.52
N PHE A 945 35.75 19.29 33.62
CA PHE A 945 35.30 19.82 34.92
C PHE A 945 33.87 19.41 35.28
N GLN A 946 33.69 18.86 36.48
CA GLN A 946 32.40 18.66 37.14
C GLN A 946 32.13 19.81 38.11
N ALA A 947 30.91 20.37 38.13
CA ALA A 947 30.61 21.46 39.04
C ALA A 947 30.45 20.98 40.48
N ARG A 948 30.96 21.81 41.39
CA ARG A 948 30.85 21.62 42.84
C ARG A 948 29.39 21.53 43.29
N GLY A 949 29.12 20.59 44.21
CA GLY A 949 27.78 20.32 44.74
C GLY A 949 26.90 19.46 43.82
N TRP A 950 27.39 19.03 42.65
CA TRP A 950 26.62 18.13 41.79
C TRP A 950 26.34 16.76 42.42
N ASP A 951 27.25 16.30 43.27
CA ASP A 951 27.18 15.08 44.09
C ASP A 951 26.20 15.19 45.27
N GLY A 952 25.61 16.37 45.51
CA GLY A 952 24.68 16.62 46.61
C GLY A 952 25.33 16.85 47.98
N ILE A 953 26.66 16.87 48.06
CA ILE A 953 27.42 16.96 49.32
C ILE A 953 27.76 18.41 49.65
N GLU A 954 28.22 19.18 48.66
CA GLU A 954 28.66 20.56 48.85
C GLU A 954 27.68 21.61 48.25
N ASN A 955 27.86 22.88 48.62
CA ASN A 955 27.11 23.96 47.98
C ASN A 955 27.78 24.36 46.65
N PRO A 956 27.00 24.65 45.59
CA PRO A 956 27.55 25.13 44.33
C PRO A 956 28.18 26.52 44.48
N HIS A 957 29.18 26.82 43.63
CA HIS A 957 29.75 28.17 43.53
C HIS A 957 28.68 29.22 43.20
N ASN A 958 28.93 30.46 43.64
CA ASN A 958 28.00 31.58 43.45
C ASN A 958 28.47 32.63 42.42
N THR A 959 29.72 32.58 41.97
CA THR A 959 30.37 33.53 41.03
C THR A 959 31.35 32.77 40.11
N VAL A 960 31.46 33.16 38.83
CA VAL A 960 32.33 32.48 37.85
C VAL A 960 33.80 32.58 38.28
N GLU A 961 34.18 33.71 38.86
CA GLU A 961 35.51 34.03 39.35
C GLU A 961 35.95 33.04 40.44
N ALA A 962 35.09 32.77 41.41
CA ALA A 962 35.36 31.79 42.47
C ALA A 962 35.46 30.35 41.94
N MET A 963 34.64 30.00 40.94
CA MET A 963 34.72 28.69 40.28
C MET A 963 36.04 28.54 39.53
N ALA A 964 36.45 29.55 38.76
CA ALA A 964 37.73 29.55 38.05
C ALA A 964 38.92 29.46 39.00
N THR A 965 38.91 30.18 40.13
CA THR A 965 39.97 30.10 41.15
C THR A 965 40.12 28.67 41.70
N ASP A 966 39.02 27.98 41.97
CA ASP A 966 39.09 26.59 42.45
C ASP A 966 39.53 25.64 41.33
N TYR A 967 39.04 25.82 40.11
CA TYR A 967 39.47 25.00 38.96
C TYR A 967 40.96 25.17 38.66
N ILE A 968 41.55 26.35 38.84
CA ILE A 968 43.00 26.57 38.71
C ILE A 968 43.79 25.76 39.74
N LYS A 969 43.30 25.64 40.98
CA LYS A 969 43.95 24.80 42.01
C LYS A 969 44.00 23.35 41.55
N GLU A 970 42.90 22.84 41.02
CA GLU A 970 42.82 21.47 40.49
C GLU A 970 43.72 21.29 39.26
N ILE A 971 43.71 22.22 38.30
CA ILE A 971 44.62 22.19 37.13
C ILE A 971 46.07 22.06 37.58
N ARG A 972 46.47 22.79 38.61
CA ARG A 972 47.85 22.77 39.14
C ARG A 972 48.25 21.46 39.80
N THR A 973 47.29 20.63 40.23
CA THR A 973 47.60 19.27 40.70
C THR A 973 48.06 18.36 39.57
N VAL A 974 47.61 18.63 38.34
CA VAL A 974 48.00 17.89 37.12
C VAL A 974 49.18 18.55 36.42
N GLN A 975 49.17 19.89 36.30
CA GLN A 975 50.19 20.67 35.62
C GLN A 975 50.53 21.94 36.43
N PRO A 976 51.60 21.91 37.25
CA PRO A 976 51.93 23.01 38.16
C PRO A 976 52.20 24.36 37.48
N GLU A 977 52.80 24.36 36.29
CA GLU A 977 53.13 25.57 35.51
C GLU A 977 52.64 25.49 34.06
N GLY A 978 52.37 26.64 33.46
CA GLY A 978 51.98 26.74 32.05
C GLY A 978 53.12 26.40 31.07
N PRO A 979 52.84 26.40 29.76
CA PRO A 979 51.62 26.88 29.13
C PRO A 979 50.41 25.96 29.34
N TYR A 980 49.22 26.53 29.54
CA TYR A 980 47.98 25.76 29.71
C TYR A 980 47.17 25.68 28.40
N LEU A 981 46.57 24.51 28.12
CA LEU A 981 45.61 24.32 27.02
C LEU A 981 44.20 24.22 27.61
N LEU A 982 43.39 25.25 27.38
CA LEU A 982 42.08 25.42 27.99
C LEU A 982 41.01 25.43 26.90
N GLY A 983 39.88 24.78 27.18
CA GLY A 983 38.73 24.81 26.30
C GLY A 983 37.43 24.97 27.07
N GLY A 984 36.40 25.52 26.42
CA GLY A 984 35.06 25.49 26.99
C GLY A 984 33.97 25.39 25.93
N GLU A 985 32.93 24.65 26.28
CA GLU A 985 31.78 24.37 25.42
C GLU A 985 30.58 25.25 25.77
N CYS A 986 29.89 25.78 24.76
CA CYS A 986 28.75 26.67 24.94
C CYS A 986 29.09 27.75 25.99
N ILE A 987 28.30 27.90 27.04
CA ILE A 987 28.54 28.88 28.10
C ILE A 987 29.74 28.54 29.00
N GLY A 988 30.24 27.31 29.00
CA GLY A 988 31.45 26.89 29.71
C GLY A 988 32.72 27.59 29.19
N GLY A 989 32.72 28.07 27.95
CA GLY A 989 33.78 28.92 27.40
C GLY A 989 34.02 30.20 28.21
N LEU A 990 32.99 30.73 28.89
CA LEU A 990 33.14 31.92 29.74
C LEU A 990 33.91 31.62 31.04
N VAL A 991 33.76 30.40 31.57
CA VAL A 991 34.54 29.95 32.73
C VAL A 991 35.97 29.65 32.31
N ALA A 992 36.18 29.02 31.14
CA ALA A 992 37.52 28.80 30.58
C ALA A 992 38.27 30.12 30.32
N LEU A 993 37.55 31.15 29.86
CA LEU A 993 38.07 32.50 29.70
C LEU A 993 38.51 33.11 31.04
N GLU A 994 37.70 33.00 32.08
CA GLU A 994 38.07 33.49 33.42
C GLU A 994 39.29 32.75 33.99
N ILE A 995 39.37 31.43 33.79
CA ILE A 995 40.55 30.63 34.17
C ILE A 995 41.79 31.18 33.47
N ALA A 996 41.72 31.43 32.16
CA ALA A 996 42.83 31.98 31.39
C ALA A 996 43.23 33.37 31.89
N GLN A 997 42.27 34.25 32.19
CA GLN A 997 42.52 35.60 32.73
C GLN A 997 43.25 35.56 34.07
N GLN A 998 42.79 34.72 35.00
CA GLN A 998 43.42 34.58 36.31
C GLN A 998 44.82 33.94 36.23
N LEU A 999 45.03 32.97 35.34
CA LEU A 999 46.36 32.37 35.10
C LEU A 999 47.35 33.39 34.55
N VAL A 1000 46.96 34.19 33.55
CA VAL A 1000 47.80 35.25 32.99
C VAL A 1000 48.10 36.34 34.03
N ALA A 1001 47.11 36.73 34.84
CA ALA A 1001 47.32 37.68 35.93
C ALA A 1001 48.31 37.17 37.00
N GLN A 1002 48.44 35.83 37.14
CA GLN A 1002 49.42 35.17 37.98
C GLN A 1002 50.77 34.91 37.27
N GLY A 1003 50.99 35.48 36.08
CA GLY A 1003 52.23 35.36 35.31
C GLY A 1003 52.40 34.03 34.57
N GLN A 1004 51.34 33.22 34.43
CA GLN A 1004 51.39 31.94 33.72
C GLN A 1004 51.07 32.12 32.23
N LYS A 1005 51.72 31.31 31.37
CA LYS A 1005 51.39 31.25 29.93
C LYS A 1005 50.12 30.40 29.72
N VAL A 1006 49.25 30.81 28.81
CA VAL A 1006 48.13 30.01 28.29
C VAL A 1006 48.41 29.81 26.81
N GLY A 1007 48.72 28.58 26.41
CA GLY A 1007 49.14 28.25 25.05
C GLY A 1007 47.97 28.20 24.07
N LEU A 1008 46.77 27.81 24.54
CA LEU A 1008 45.55 27.81 23.74
C LEU A 1008 44.34 28.06 24.64
N LEU A 1009 43.45 28.95 24.21
CA LEU A 1009 42.09 29.06 24.72
C LEU A 1009 41.11 28.82 23.58
N VAL A 1010 40.41 27.68 23.61
CA VAL A 1010 39.49 27.26 22.55
C VAL A 1010 38.03 27.31 23.00
N PHE A 1011 37.18 27.90 22.16
CA PHE A 1011 35.73 27.94 22.36
C PHE A 1011 35.03 26.99 21.40
N LEU A 1012 34.20 26.09 21.94
CA LEU A 1012 33.33 25.20 21.18
C LEU A 1012 31.92 25.76 21.20
N ASP A 1013 31.55 26.44 20.11
CA ASP A 1013 30.24 27.08 19.91
C ASP A 1013 29.80 28.01 21.05
N THR A 1014 30.76 28.69 21.70
CA THR A 1014 30.52 29.61 22.83
C THR A 1014 29.95 30.96 22.39
N PRO A 1015 28.78 31.38 22.91
CA PRO A 1015 28.20 32.69 22.60
C PRO A 1015 28.85 33.83 23.40
N VAL A 1016 28.92 35.03 22.82
CA VAL A 1016 29.29 36.26 23.54
C VAL A 1016 28.09 36.78 24.34
N LEU A 1017 28.20 36.90 25.66
CA LEU A 1017 27.11 37.41 26.53
C LEU A 1017 27.18 38.92 26.80
N THR A 1018 27.54 39.74 25.81
CA THR A 1018 27.42 41.22 25.87
C THR A 1018 26.05 41.69 25.34
N LEU A 1019 24.96 41.05 25.80
CA LEU A 1019 23.62 41.28 25.25
C LEU A 1019 22.94 42.52 25.85
N PRO A 1020 22.23 43.35 25.04
CA PRO A 1020 21.33 44.39 25.54
C PRO A 1020 20.26 43.79 26.46
N ARG A 1021 19.79 44.54 27.49
CA ARG A 1021 18.83 44.10 28.52
C ARG A 1021 17.64 43.27 27.97
N LYS A 1022 17.11 43.62 26.80
CA LYS A 1022 16.00 42.92 26.12
C LYS A 1022 16.34 41.51 25.64
N LEU A 1023 17.53 41.29 25.05
CA LEU A 1023 17.95 39.94 24.63
C LEU A 1023 18.33 39.08 25.84
N ARG A 1024 18.90 39.70 26.88
CA ARG A 1024 19.22 39.01 28.14
C ARG A 1024 17.99 38.36 28.78
N TYR A 1025 16.85 39.06 28.74
CA TYR A 1025 15.56 38.54 29.19
C TYR A 1025 15.02 37.41 28.29
N GLN A 1026 15.26 37.46 26.97
CA GLN A 1026 14.87 36.38 26.05
C GLN A 1026 15.72 35.11 26.24
N VAL A 1027 17.02 35.27 26.50
CA VAL A 1027 17.93 34.17 26.83
C VAL A 1027 17.61 33.59 28.21
N GLU A 1028 17.33 34.43 29.23
CA GLU A 1028 16.79 33.95 30.51
C GLU A 1028 15.49 33.16 30.32
N LYS A 1029 14.58 33.59 29.43
CA LYS A 1029 13.36 32.84 29.09
C LYS A 1029 13.65 31.53 28.36
N PHE A 1030 14.61 31.51 27.44
CA PHE A 1030 15.05 30.31 26.72
C PHE A 1030 15.57 29.23 27.69
N PHE A 1031 16.32 29.64 28.72
CA PHE A 1031 16.80 28.76 29.79
C PHE A 1031 15.78 28.49 30.92
N GLN A 1032 14.72 29.30 31.04
CA GLN A 1032 13.62 29.10 32.01
C GLN A 1032 12.44 28.28 31.47
N ILE A 1033 12.40 27.93 30.18
CA ILE A 1033 11.46 26.91 29.67
C ILE A 1033 11.79 25.59 30.38
N PRO A 1034 10.91 25.04 31.23
CA PRO A 1034 11.24 23.85 32.00
C PRO A 1034 11.42 22.67 31.04
N ARG A 1035 12.68 22.29 30.76
CA ARG A 1035 13.14 20.96 30.30
C ARG A 1035 12.33 20.25 29.20
N ILE A 1036 11.53 20.96 28.41
CA ILE A 1036 10.83 20.35 27.29
C ILE A 1036 11.84 20.04 26.17
N ARG A 1037 12.88 20.85 25.94
CA ARG A 1037 13.91 20.51 24.94
C ARG A 1037 14.80 19.31 25.30
N TYR A 1038 15.15 19.15 26.58
CA TYR A 1038 16.00 18.03 27.02
C TYR A 1038 15.22 16.71 27.02
N HIS A 1039 13.95 16.70 27.45
CA HIS A 1039 13.09 15.52 27.32
C HIS A 1039 12.51 15.32 25.90
N LEU A 1040 12.36 16.36 25.08
CA LEU A 1040 11.95 16.20 23.68
C LEU A 1040 13.08 15.64 22.82
N ARG A 1041 14.35 15.90 23.15
CA ARG A 1041 15.47 15.23 22.47
C ARG A 1041 15.57 13.76 22.83
N GLU A 1042 15.29 13.39 24.08
CA GLU A 1042 15.16 11.99 24.48
C GLU A 1042 13.91 11.30 23.91
N LEU A 1043 12.85 12.04 23.58
CA LEU A 1043 11.64 11.54 22.89
C LEU A 1043 11.70 11.63 21.36
N GLN A 1044 12.65 12.37 20.79
CA GLN A 1044 12.85 12.47 19.34
C GLN A 1044 13.46 11.20 18.73
N PHE A 1045 13.99 10.29 19.55
CA PHE A 1045 14.32 8.93 19.11
C PHE A 1045 13.13 7.96 19.12
N SER A 1046 11.91 8.38 19.51
CA SER A 1046 10.77 7.46 19.57
C SER A 1046 9.42 7.99 19.07
N ALA A 1047 9.33 9.07 18.30
CA ALA A 1047 8.02 9.52 17.77
C ALA A 1047 8.11 10.13 16.38
N LYS A 1048 7.99 9.30 15.34
CA LYS A 1048 7.44 9.71 14.05
C LYS A 1048 5.91 9.58 14.13
N GLY A 1049 5.18 10.70 14.09
CA GLY A 1049 3.80 10.70 13.58
C GLY A 1049 2.61 10.96 14.52
N GLU A 1050 2.75 11.56 15.70
CA GLU A 1050 1.57 11.89 16.53
C GLU A 1050 1.42 13.39 16.85
N SER A 1051 0.16 13.85 16.89
CA SER A 1051 -0.23 15.23 17.20
C SER A 1051 0.32 15.71 18.55
N LEU A 1052 0.85 16.93 18.56
CA LEU A 1052 1.39 17.66 19.72
C LEU A 1052 0.47 17.63 20.96
N THR A 1053 -0.84 17.48 20.78
CA THR A 1053 -1.85 17.44 21.85
C THR A 1053 -1.86 16.10 22.61
N TYR A 1054 -1.53 14.98 21.95
CA TYR A 1054 -1.48 13.65 22.57
C TYR A 1054 -0.19 13.47 23.40
N ILE A 1055 0.93 14.00 22.91
CA ILE A 1055 2.22 14.04 23.62
C ILE A 1055 2.13 14.89 24.89
N PHE A 1056 1.40 16.02 24.84
CA PHE A 1056 1.16 16.85 26.03
C PHE A 1056 0.39 16.10 27.12
N ASN A 1057 -0.63 15.32 26.76
CA ASN A 1057 -1.46 14.57 27.70
C ASN A 1057 -0.74 13.36 28.33
N GLN A 1058 0.21 12.75 27.63
CA GLN A 1058 1.03 11.65 28.17
C GLN A 1058 2.19 12.15 29.04
N ALA A 1059 2.80 13.29 28.70
CA ALA A 1059 3.83 13.94 29.52
C ALA A 1059 3.32 14.41 30.89
N SER A 1060 2.04 14.81 30.98
CA SER A 1060 1.38 15.10 32.26
C SER A 1060 1.14 13.86 33.13
N LYS A 1061 0.96 12.67 32.54
CA LYS A 1061 0.68 11.42 33.27
C LYS A 1061 1.94 10.70 33.77
N VAL A 1062 3.08 10.87 33.09
CA VAL A 1062 4.38 10.33 33.55
C VAL A 1062 4.95 11.15 34.73
N LYS A 1063 4.56 12.42 34.85
CA LYS A 1063 4.97 13.32 35.94
C LYS A 1063 4.45 12.92 37.33
N GLU A 1064 3.43 12.06 37.40
CA GLU A 1064 2.77 11.67 38.65
C GLU A 1064 3.23 10.34 39.25
N LYS A 1065 4.17 9.60 38.62
CA LYS A 1065 4.51 8.23 39.08
C LYS A 1065 5.96 7.92 39.40
N LEU A 1066 6.88 8.87 39.30
CA LEU A 1066 8.24 8.73 39.86
C LEU A 1066 8.35 9.63 41.08
N ALA A 1067 8.53 9.04 42.27
CA ALA A 1067 8.80 9.79 43.49
C ALA A 1067 9.99 10.73 43.24
N GLU A 1068 9.76 12.05 43.29
CA GLU A 1068 10.82 13.06 43.17
C GLU A 1068 11.71 13.01 44.43
N ASP A 1069 12.73 12.17 44.36
CA ASP A 1069 13.68 11.99 45.45
C ASP A 1069 14.50 13.28 45.71
N SER A 1070 14.91 13.48 46.95
CA SER A 1070 15.61 14.69 47.43
C SER A 1070 16.85 15.05 46.60
N PHE A 1071 17.52 14.03 46.07
CA PHE A 1071 18.72 14.12 45.23
C PHE A 1071 18.45 14.77 43.85
N SER A 1072 17.27 14.55 43.26
CA SER A 1072 16.86 15.19 42.00
C SER A 1072 16.58 16.69 42.17
N ARG A 1073 16.07 17.08 43.35
CA ARG A 1073 15.87 18.50 43.71
C ARG A 1073 17.18 19.25 43.89
N HIS A 1074 18.21 18.60 44.46
CA HIS A 1074 19.54 19.21 44.62
C HIS A 1074 20.21 19.50 43.27
N ARG A 1075 20.27 18.53 42.36
CA ARG A 1075 20.87 18.72 41.02
C ARG A 1075 20.17 19.80 40.18
N LYS A 1076 18.83 19.92 40.30
CA LYS A 1076 18.08 21.05 39.70
C LYS A 1076 18.50 22.41 40.28
N LYS A 1077 18.85 22.48 41.57
CA LYS A 1077 19.32 23.72 42.23
C LYS A 1077 20.71 24.11 41.73
N VAL A 1078 21.63 23.16 41.57
CA VAL A 1078 23.00 23.38 41.06
C VAL A 1078 22.97 23.94 39.63
N ALA A 1079 22.25 23.28 38.71
CA ALA A 1079 22.14 23.75 37.32
C ALA A 1079 21.52 25.16 37.21
N LYS A 1080 20.50 25.46 38.05
CA LYS A 1080 19.90 26.79 38.11
C LYS A 1080 20.87 27.86 38.64
N ASN A 1081 21.71 27.51 39.63
CA ASN A 1081 22.72 28.42 40.16
C ASN A 1081 23.83 28.69 39.14
N TYR A 1082 24.24 27.67 38.39
CA TYR A 1082 25.25 27.79 37.33
C TYR A 1082 24.84 28.77 36.23
N ILE A 1083 23.62 28.62 35.68
CA ILE A 1083 23.08 29.56 34.68
C ILE A 1083 22.98 30.97 35.27
N LYS A 1084 22.49 31.11 36.52
CA LYS A 1084 22.40 32.42 37.19
C LYS A 1084 23.76 33.09 37.30
N MET A 1085 24.78 32.34 37.72
CA MET A 1085 26.16 32.81 37.88
C MET A 1085 26.72 33.34 36.56
N ILE A 1086 26.64 32.54 35.49
CA ILE A 1086 27.11 32.93 34.15
C ILE A 1086 26.36 34.15 33.62
N MET A 1087 25.04 34.21 33.84
CA MET A 1087 24.25 35.36 33.41
C MET A 1087 24.66 36.66 34.11
N HIS A 1088 25.32 36.62 35.27
CA HIS A 1088 25.78 37.81 36.00
C HIS A 1088 27.27 38.12 35.78
N TYR A 1089 28.02 37.20 35.18
CA TYR A 1089 29.44 37.37 34.89
C TYR A 1089 29.70 38.48 33.86
N ARG A 1090 30.87 39.12 33.99
CA ARG A 1090 31.31 40.26 33.19
C ARG A 1090 32.77 40.03 32.78
N PRO A 1091 33.02 39.39 31.61
CA PRO A 1091 34.38 39.12 31.19
C PRO A 1091 35.15 40.41 30.93
N GLN A 1092 36.40 40.44 31.35
CA GLN A 1092 37.37 41.50 30.99
C GLN A 1092 38.02 41.18 29.64
N THR A 1093 38.76 42.14 29.07
CA THR A 1093 39.60 41.86 27.90
C THR A 1093 40.73 40.92 28.30
N TYR A 1094 40.81 39.77 27.65
CA TYR A 1094 41.87 38.79 27.80
C TYR A 1094 43.03 39.15 26.88
N SER A 1095 44.25 39.24 27.39
CA SER A 1095 45.42 39.66 26.60
C SER A 1095 45.95 38.60 25.63
N GLY A 1096 45.52 37.33 25.78
CA GLY A 1096 45.88 36.24 24.87
C GLY A 1096 44.94 36.09 23.66
N GLY A 1097 45.28 35.20 22.74
CA GLY A 1097 44.44 34.84 21.60
C GLY A 1097 43.30 33.90 21.98
N ILE A 1098 42.21 33.93 21.20
CA ILE A 1098 41.06 33.03 21.33
C ILE A 1098 40.84 32.32 20.00
N THR A 1099 40.73 30.99 20.04
CA THR A 1099 40.37 30.17 18.87
C THR A 1099 38.92 29.71 19.01
N TRP A 1100 38.06 30.04 18.06
CA TRP A 1100 36.62 29.79 18.14
C TRP A 1100 36.15 28.84 17.04
N LEU A 1101 35.74 27.62 17.44
CA LEU A 1101 35.11 26.63 16.57
C LEU A 1101 33.60 26.85 16.64
N VAL A 1102 33.00 27.37 15.57
CA VAL A 1102 31.59 27.81 15.52
C VAL A 1102 30.79 27.02 14.49
N THR A 1103 29.56 26.64 14.84
CA THR A 1103 28.71 25.84 13.97
C THR A 1103 28.08 26.66 12.84
N GLU A 1104 27.87 26.07 11.67
CA GLU A 1104 27.41 26.79 10.46
C GLU A 1104 25.96 27.29 10.53
N SER A 1105 25.09 26.55 11.24
CA SER A 1105 23.65 26.82 11.29
C SER A 1105 23.22 27.75 12.42
N PHE A 1106 24.11 28.01 13.38
CA PHE A 1106 23.82 28.90 14.50
C PHE A 1106 24.37 30.31 14.18
N TYR A 1107 23.47 31.16 13.68
CA TYR A 1107 23.53 32.62 13.52
C TYR A 1107 23.84 33.21 12.12
N PRO A 1108 22.86 33.87 11.49
CA PRO A 1108 23.08 34.70 10.32
C PRO A 1108 23.51 36.13 10.75
N LYS A 1109 24.61 36.64 10.15
CA LYS A 1109 24.96 38.07 9.97
C LYS A 1109 25.87 38.83 10.96
N ALA A 1110 26.50 38.23 11.97
CA ALA A 1110 27.60 38.91 12.71
C ALA A 1110 28.86 38.04 12.68
N GLN A 1111 29.90 38.44 11.93
CA GLN A 1111 31.08 37.61 11.67
C GLN A 1111 31.81 37.15 12.94
N ASN A 1112 31.87 37.96 14.01
CA ASN A 1112 32.73 37.68 15.20
C ASN A 1112 31.99 37.80 16.55
N GLN A 1113 30.65 37.97 16.56
CA GLN A 1113 29.75 38.09 17.73
C GLN A 1113 30.12 39.05 18.89
N GLY A 1114 31.20 39.84 18.78
CA GLY A 1114 31.72 40.69 19.87
C GLY A 1114 32.94 40.13 20.59
N TRP A 1115 33.40 38.92 20.23
CA TRP A 1115 34.61 38.30 20.80
C TRP A 1115 35.88 39.10 20.50
N ASN A 1116 35.92 39.83 19.38
CA ASN A 1116 37.05 40.71 19.01
C ASN A 1116 37.45 41.71 20.10
N HIS A 1117 36.50 42.22 20.88
CA HIS A 1117 36.80 43.20 21.94
C HIS A 1117 37.37 42.57 23.21
N LEU A 1118 37.20 41.24 23.36
CA LEU A 1118 37.65 40.48 24.51
C LEU A 1118 38.92 39.66 24.21
N ALA A 1119 39.25 39.41 22.94
CA ALA A 1119 40.45 38.70 22.49
C ALA A 1119 41.59 39.66 22.13
N GLY A 1120 42.28 40.20 23.14
CA GLY A 1120 43.37 41.16 22.97
C GLY A 1120 44.58 40.63 22.20
N GLY A 1121 44.79 39.30 22.18
CA GLY A 1121 45.82 38.63 21.37
C GLY A 1121 45.35 38.15 20.00
N GLY A 1122 44.13 38.50 19.57
CA GLY A 1122 43.54 38.09 18.30
C GLY A 1122 42.47 37.00 18.42
N LEU A 1123 41.50 37.00 17.50
CA LEU A 1123 40.43 36.01 17.41
C LEU A 1123 40.59 35.20 16.13
N GLU A 1124 40.77 33.90 16.25
CA GLU A 1124 40.78 32.95 15.14
C GLU A 1124 39.42 32.23 15.06
N ILE A 1125 38.82 32.11 13.88
CA ILE A 1125 37.47 31.53 13.71
C ILE A 1125 37.53 30.35 12.75
N HIS A 1126 37.09 29.18 13.22
CA HIS A 1126 36.97 27.95 12.47
C HIS A 1126 35.50 27.55 12.36
N ARG A 1127 34.99 27.41 11.14
CA ARG A 1127 33.62 26.92 10.93
C ARG A 1127 33.60 25.41 10.94
N ILE A 1128 32.67 24.83 11.70
CA ILE A 1128 32.46 23.38 11.79
C ILE A 1128 31.02 23.02 11.36
N PRO A 1129 30.82 21.90 10.64
CA PRO A 1129 29.52 21.53 10.11
C PRO A 1129 28.52 21.18 11.21
N GLY A 1130 27.24 21.42 10.93
CA GLY A 1130 26.13 21.07 11.81
C GLY A 1130 25.55 22.25 12.60
N THR A 1131 24.90 21.91 13.72
CA THR A 1131 24.21 22.83 14.63
C THR A 1131 24.84 22.78 16.01
N HIS A 1132 24.55 23.76 16.86
CA HIS A 1132 24.88 23.74 18.30
C HIS A 1132 24.55 22.39 18.96
N ASP A 1133 23.51 21.75 18.44
CA ASP A 1133 22.93 20.54 18.95
C ASP A 1133 23.53 19.26 18.32
N SER A 1134 24.22 19.33 17.17
CA SER A 1134 24.69 18.16 16.41
C SER A 1134 26.20 18.09 16.16
N TYR A 1135 26.98 19.12 16.52
CA TYR A 1135 28.41 19.16 16.21
C TYR A 1135 29.26 18.17 17.04
N LEU A 1136 28.82 17.81 18.25
CA LEU A 1136 29.40 16.72 19.06
C LEU A 1136 28.73 15.35 18.82
N GLY A 1137 27.73 15.29 17.92
CA GLY A 1137 27.05 14.06 17.50
C GLY A 1137 27.53 13.61 16.12
N ASP A 1138 26.68 13.79 15.10
CA ASP A 1138 26.94 13.34 13.73
C ASP A 1138 28.19 13.96 13.10
N ASN A 1139 28.61 15.15 13.56
CA ASN A 1139 29.76 15.88 13.02
C ASN A 1139 30.99 15.90 13.94
N VAL A 1140 31.04 15.00 14.94
CA VAL A 1140 32.11 15.00 15.95
C VAL A 1140 33.48 14.68 15.37
N GLU A 1141 33.56 13.92 14.28
CA GLU A 1141 34.81 13.58 13.60
C GLU A 1141 35.48 14.83 13.03
N THR A 1142 34.76 15.63 12.25
CA THR A 1142 35.26 16.90 11.72
C THR A 1142 35.59 17.90 12.84
N THR A 1143 34.77 17.95 13.90
CA THR A 1143 35.05 18.79 15.07
C THR A 1143 36.34 18.36 15.76
N ALA A 1144 36.54 17.06 15.95
CA ALA A 1144 37.73 16.49 16.57
C ALA A 1144 38.99 16.75 15.72
N GLU A 1145 38.91 16.56 14.41
CA GLU A 1145 40.00 16.88 13.48
C GLU A 1145 40.43 18.34 13.60
N ARG A 1146 39.47 19.28 13.61
CA ARG A 1146 39.77 20.71 13.70
C ARG A 1146 40.33 21.10 15.07
N LEU A 1147 39.75 20.57 16.15
CA LEU A 1147 40.24 20.80 17.51
C LEU A 1147 41.66 20.22 17.70
N LYS A 1148 41.91 19.01 17.17
CA LYS A 1148 43.22 18.35 17.24
C LYS A 1148 44.29 19.17 16.53
N ALA A 1149 44.00 19.72 15.35
CA ALA A 1149 44.92 20.60 14.64
C ALA A 1149 45.30 21.83 15.47
N CYS A 1150 44.32 22.51 16.09
CA CYS A 1150 44.59 23.66 16.97
C CYS A 1150 45.44 23.29 18.20
N LEU A 1151 45.16 22.13 18.80
CA LEU A 1151 45.89 21.63 19.97
C LEU A 1151 47.33 21.22 19.64
N ASP A 1152 47.56 20.65 18.45
CA ASP A 1152 48.90 20.26 17.98
C ASP A 1152 49.73 21.49 17.54
N GLU A 1153 49.12 22.49 16.89
CA GLU A 1153 49.75 23.77 16.54
C GLU A 1153 50.21 24.54 17.78
N ALA A 1154 49.33 24.69 18.78
CA ALA A 1154 49.67 25.36 20.04
C ALA A 1154 50.74 24.64 20.88
N GLN A 1155 51.04 23.36 20.57
CA GLN A 1155 52.13 22.62 21.19
C GLN A 1155 53.43 22.70 20.39
N ALA A 1156 53.39 23.02 19.09
CA ALA A 1156 54.57 23.22 18.25
C ALA A 1156 55.22 24.61 18.43
N ASP A 1157 54.47 25.58 18.96
CA ASP A 1157 54.91 26.95 19.28
C ASP A 1157 55.62 27.08 20.67
N ASP A 1158 55.97 25.96 21.30
CA ASP A 1158 56.82 25.87 22.50
C ASP A 1158 58.14 25.16 22.21
#